data_AF-A0A484LMF9-F1
#
_entry.id   AF-A0A484LMF9-F1
#
_cell.length_a   1.000
_cell.length_b   1.000
_cell.length_c   1.000
_cell.angle_alpha   90.00
_cell.angle_beta   90.00
_cell.angle_gamma   90.00
#
_symmetry.space_group_name_H-M   'P 1'
#
loop_
_entity.id
_entity.type
_entity.pdbx_description
1 polymer ?
#
loop_
_entity_poly.entity_id
_entity_poly.type
_entity_poly.pdbx_seq_one_letter_code
_entity_poly.pdbx_strand_id
1 'polypeptide(L)'
;MATSTPTPIFISAATLRRHLTHDSLIRHLHSTLPAQITSPIRHTHDTSPSSALLLMPSWSLSPSLPYVGVKLATVHPNNSALNFPGVHATYSLFSSLTGQTLAAMDTTDLTLYRTACISALASKFLSRESSETLVMVGAGELAPHLIRAHLTVRPGLKRVIIWNRTPVRAKSLIEKLKSEIGSEGPIFESNTVLEDAVGLGDIVSCATSSETPLVKGKEMKAGAHLDLVGSFKPSMKECDDEAIRRGRVFVDCEAAMEESGELVGAVERGVITREGIAGDLVDLIKGEKVGRKGEEEITVFKSVGSAAVDLLTAQFVYEACIKDQSSGFFPDNLESHELAMWYYQEFGNHPPIIETQQSGYVERDSVPETQPESTGSKKSTRRKSHKAKGTMIEAARSIQKWTSEEECLLASAWVDVSEHPIIGSEQTKDAMWDRIEEKFFTAMNKDGSYRTRDQLTYKWSHINHKVRKFIGVYEESSRSRRSGTNDANVLRLATAQYQDDGHQDKVPIDLWRILSRSPKWQQFNNPDGRSFRKRSSVDAEVEVDETISSTDQIPPFNVADSDDEDTIPRPIGRKKAKYIASVSGGSGSVSVSSHDEIGREMVEQLRAFNLREQERLKLKEKELKLKEQEVEMKVMETDLSTLSEIGRIIYEQRIREIKKKYNFL
;
A
#
# COMPACT_ATOMS: atom_id res chain seq x y z
N MET A 1 35.53 -17.54 -25.53
CA MET A 1 35.54 -17.85 -24.09
C MET A 1 34.32 -17.18 -23.48
N ALA A 2 33.34 -17.93 -22.98
CA ALA A 2 32.20 -17.36 -22.27
C ALA A 2 32.71 -16.87 -20.91
N THR A 3 32.71 -15.56 -20.69
CA THR A 3 33.03 -14.94 -19.40
C THR A 3 31.99 -15.40 -18.40
N SER A 4 32.38 -16.17 -17.39
CA SER A 4 31.48 -16.61 -16.33
C SER A 4 30.96 -15.38 -15.58
N THR A 5 29.70 -15.02 -15.81
CA THR A 5 29.01 -13.99 -15.03
C THR A 5 29.00 -14.44 -13.56
N PRO A 6 29.42 -13.58 -12.61
CA PRO A 6 29.31 -13.90 -11.20
C PRO A 6 27.87 -14.31 -10.87
N THR A 7 27.71 -15.52 -10.33
CA THR A 7 26.38 -16.05 -9.99
C THR A 7 25.85 -15.28 -8.78
N PRO A 8 24.58 -14.83 -8.78
CA PRO A 8 24.00 -14.20 -7.60
C PRO A 8 24.05 -15.14 -6.40
N ILE A 9 24.43 -14.63 -5.23
CA ILE A 9 24.49 -15.44 -4.01
C ILE A 9 23.14 -15.46 -3.31
N PHE A 10 22.78 -16.61 -2.74
CA PHE A 10 21.63 -16.71 -1.84
C PHE A 10 22.08 -16.58 -0.38
N ILE A 11 21.56 -15.59 0.33
CA ILE A 11 21.85 -15.38 1.76
C ILE A 11 20.65 -15.87 2.56
N SER A 12 20.85 -17.00 3.24
CA SER A 12 19.82 -17.58 4.11
C SER A 12 19.64 -16.79 5.41
N ALA A 13 18.51 -16.97 6.10
CA ALA A 13 18.28 -16.40 7.43
C ALA A 13 19.38 -16.79 8.45
N ALA A 14 19.91 -18.02 8.36
CA ALA A 14 20.99 -18.49 9.22
C ALA A 14 22.30 -17.75 8.95
N THR A 15 22.65 -17.55 7.67
CA THR A 15 23.82 -16.78 7.25
C THR A 15 23.69 -15.32 7.70
N LEU A 16 22.52 -14.73 7.51
CA LEU A 16 22.22 -13.36 7.92
C LEU A 16 22.38 -13.18 9.44
N ARG A 17 21.84 -14.08 10.26
CA ARG A 17 21.98 -14.05 11.73
C ARG A 17 23.42 -14.17 12.22
N ARG A 18 24.32 -14.80 11.46
CA ARG A 18 25.73 -14.92 11.81
C ARG A 18 26.48 -13.59 11.68
N HIS A 19 26.06 -12.73 10.76
CA HIS A 19 26.72 -11.44 10.49
C HIS A 19 26.02 -10.25 11.15
N LEU A 20 24.74 -10.37 11.50
CA LEU A 20 23.99 -9.30 12.15
C LEU A 20 24.02 -9.40 13.67
N THR A 21 24.61 -8.39 14.30
CA THR A 21 24.42 -8.10 15.73
C THR A 21 23.81 -6.72 15.88
N HIS A 22 23.12 -6.45 17.00
CA HIS A 22 22.56 -5.11 17.23
C HIS A 22 23.67 -4.06 17.29
N ASP A 23 24.79 -4.33 17.97
CA ASP A 23 25.93 -3.42 18.05
C ASP A 23 26.53 -3.10 16.68
N SER A 24 26.89 -4.13 15.90
CA SER A 24 27.51 -3.93 14.59
C SER A 24 26.57 -3.18 13.63
N LEU A 25 25.28 -3.50 13.64
CA LEU A 25 24.30 -2.85 12.78
C LEU A 25 24.03 -1.40 13.21
N ILE A 26 23.94 -1.12 14.52
CA ILE A 26 23.78 0.25 15.03
C ILE A 26 24.97 1.12 14.61
N ARG A 27 26.20 0.61 14.77
CA ARG A 27 27.41 1.33 14.33
C ARG A 27 27.42 1.57 12.82
N HIS A 28 27.09 0.53 12.04
CA HIS A 28 27.00 0.64 10.58
C HIS A 28 25.99 1.70 10.16
N LEU A 29 24.75 1.61 10.65
CA LEU A 29 23.67 2.55 10.32
C LEU A 29 23.98 3.98 10.77
N HIS A 30 24.57 4.17 11.95
CA HIS A 30 25.01 5.48 12.41
C HIS A 30 25.98 6.15 11.43
N SER A 31 26.89 5.38 10.83
CA SER A 31 27.87 5.91 9.88
C SER A 31 27.35 6.07 8.44
N THR A 32 26.36 5.28 8.03
CA THR A 32 25.96 5.16 6.62
C THR A 32 24.60 5.78 6.30
N LEU A 33 23.70 5.95 7.27
CA LEU A 33 22.39 6.59 7.04
C LEU A 33 22.45 8.00 6.45
N PRO A 34 23.47 8.83 6.73
CA PRO A 34 23.60 10.14 6.08
C PRO A 34 23.84 10.07 4.57
N ALA A 35 24.12 8.89 4.00
CA ALA A 35 24.32 8.71 2.57
C ALA A 35 23.06 9.08 1.77
N GLN A 36 23.27 9.61 0.57
CA GLN A 36 22.18 10.00 -0.32
C GLN A 36 21.54 8.78 -0.97
N ILE A 37 20.50 8.25 -0.33
CA ILE A 37 19.71 7.13 -0.81
C ILE A 37 18.33 7.63 -1.23
N THR A 38 17.93 7.31 -2.45
CA THR A 38 16.57 7.54 -2.92
C THR A 38 15.71 6.35 -2.56
N SER A 39 14.58 6.60 -1.92
CA SER A 39 13.56 5.60 -1.63
C SER A 39 12.18 6.24 -1.83
N PRO A 40 11.38 5.76 -2.82
CA PRO A 40 10.00 6.20 -2.93
C PRO A 40 9.17 5.64 -1.78
N ILE A 41 7.98 6.22 -1.59
CA ILE A 41 6.96 5.68 -0.68
C ILE A 41 6.69 4.22 -1.05
N ARG A 42 6.57 3.36 -0.03
CA ARG A 42 6.35 1.92 -0.24
C ARG A 42 5.08 1.69 -1.06
N HIS A 43 5.12 0.74 -1.99
CA HIS A 43 3.89 0.29 -2.63
C HIS A 43 3.20 -0.74 -1.74
N THR A 44 1.91 -0.53 -1.49
CA THR A 44 1.07 -1.45 -0.71
C THR A 44 0.02 -2.04 -1.61
N HIS A 45 -0.02 -3.38 -1.67
CA HIS A 45 -1.00 -4.14 -2.44
C HIS A 45 -1.74 -5.08 -1.52
N ASP A 46 -3.04 -4.85 -1.31
CA ASP A 46 -3.87 -5.76 -0.54
C ASP A 46 -4.01 -7.09 -1.30
N THR A 47 -3.57 -8.18 -0.67
CA THR A 47 -3.70 -9.54 -1.19
C THR A 47 -4.90 -10.26 -0.58
N SER A 48 -5.41 -9.75 0.55
CA SER A 48 -6.68 -10.12 1.18
C SER A 48 -7.18 -8.94 2.04
N PRO A 49 -8.40 -8.99 2.62
CA PRO A 49 -8.87 -7.94 3.54
C PRO A 49 -7.97 -7.71 4.77
N SER A 50 -7.14 -8.69 5.12
CA SER A 50 -6.25 -8.61 6.29
C SER A 50 -4.76 -8.70 5.93
N SER A 51 -4.43 -8.94 4.65
CA SER A 51 -3.07 -9.23 4.21
C SER A 51 -2.63 -8.31 3.10
N ALA A 52 -1.35 -7.97 3.09
CA ALA A 52 -0.78 -7.09 2.09
C ALA A 52 0.61 -7.56 1.64
N LEU A 53 0.94 -7.24 0.39
CA LEU A 53 2.27 -7.28 -0.17
C LEU A 53 2.84 -5.84 -0.20
N LEU A 54 4.02 -5.67 0.34
CA LEU A 54 4.76 -4.41 0.40
C LEU A 54 5.99 -4.48 -0.52
N LEU A 55 6.14 -3.51 -1.41
CA LEU A 55 7.35 -3.32 -2.22
C LEU A 55 8.07 -2.07 -1.71
N MET A 56 9.33 -2.24 -1.32
CA MET A 56 10.14 -1.17 -0.76
C MET A 56 11.46 -1.08 -1.55
N PRO A 57 11.46 -0.41 -2.72
CA PRO A 57 12.69 -0.19 -3.49
C PRO A 57 13.51 0.97 -2.91
N SER A 58 14.82 0.90 -3.10
CA SER A 58 15.76 1.98 -2.78
C SER A 58 17.05 1.84 -3.58
N TRP A 59 17.72 2.96 -3.81
CA TRP A 59 18.98 3.01 -4.53
C TRP A 59 19.81 4.21 -4.13
N SER A 60 21.12 4.09 -4.29
CA SER A 60 22.04 5.22 -4.19
C SER A 60 22.52 5.62 -5.60
N LEU A 61 22.69 6.93 -5.80
CA LEU A 61 23.35 7.48 -6.99
C LEU A 61 24.86 7.67 -6.79
N SER A 62 25.35 7.44 -5.56
CA SER A 62 26.77 7.57 -5.24
C SER A 62 27.56 6.35 -5.71
N PRO A 63 28.69 6.52 -6.42
CA PRO A 63 29.62 5.44 -6.73
C PRO A 63 30.17 4.73 -5.48
N SER A 64 30.22 5.41 -4.33
CA SER A 64 30.70 4.83 -3.06
C SER A 64 29.71 3.86 -2.41
N LEU A 65 28.44 3.87 -2.86
CA LEU A 65 27.40 2.94 -2.43
C LEU A 65 26.67 2.43 -3.68
N PRO A 66 27.31 1.57 -4.50
CA PRO A 66 26.86 1.25 -5.85
C PRO A 66 25.74 0.19 -5.85
N TYR A 67 24.73 0.34 -5.00
CA TYR A 67 23.67 -0.66 -4.79
C TYR A 67 22.28 -0.13 -5.12
N VAL A 68 21.48 -1.00 -5.75
CA VAL A 68 20.04 -0.88 -5.92
C VAL A 68 19.41 -2.10 -5.24
N GLY A 69 18.30 -1.94 -4.55
CA GLY A 69 17.64 -3.07 -3.94
C GLY A 69 16.15 -2.88 -3.76
N VAL A 70 15.45 -4.01 -3.63
CA VAL A 70 14.02 -4.04 -3.36
C VAL A 70 13.72 -5.10 -2.31
N LYS A 71 13.05 -4.67 -1.24
CA LYS A 71 12.43 -5.59 -0.29
C LYS A 71 11.01 -5.90 -0.75
N LEU A 72 10.67 -7.19 -0.73
CA LEU A 72 9.33 -7.70 -0.92
C LEU A 72 8.90 -8.32 0.40
N ALA A 73 7.86 -7.77 1.03
CA ALA A 73 7.37 -8.26 2.31
C ALA A 73 5.88 -8.59 2.25
N THR A 74 5.48 -9.74 2.77
CA THR A 74 4.08 -10.09 2.97
C THR A 74 3.71 -9.93 4.44
N VAL A 75 2.57 -9.32 4.70
CA VAL A 75 2.02 -9.13 6.05
C VAL A 75 0.74 -9.96 6.16
N HIS A 76 0.73 -10.92 7.08
CA HIS A 76 -0.37 -11.83 7.38
C HIS A 76 -0.62 -11.85 8.90
N PRO A 77 -1.41 -10.90 9.44
CA PRO A 77 -1.63 -10.76 10.89
C PRO A 77 -2.14 -12.04 11.58
N ASN A 78 -2.93 -12.84 10.85
CA ASN A 78 -3.53 -14.07 11.36
C ASN A 78 -2.58 -15.28 11.38
N ASN A 79 -1.35 -15.17 10.86
CA ASN A 79 -0.38 -16.27 10.87
C ASN A 79 -0.02 -16.74 12.28
N SER A 80 -0.19 -15.89 13.29
CA SER A 80 0.02 -16.27 14.69
C SER A 80 -0.89 -17.41 15.15
N ALA A 81 -2.10 -17.55 14.57
CA ALA A 81 -2.99 -18.69 14.84
C ALA A 81 -2.47 -20.02 14.25
N LEU A 82 -1.57 -19.93 13.26
CA LEU A 82 -0.94 -21.06 12.58
C LEU A 82 0.51 -21.30 13.04
N ASN A 83 0.98 -20.58 14.07
CA ASN A 83 2.37 -20.57 14.52
C ASN A 83 3.39 -20.17 13.43
N PHE A 84 2.97 -19.34 12.47
CA PHE A 84 3.86 -18.73 11.49
C PHE A 84 4.14 -17.26 11.83
N PRO A 85 5.30 -16.70 11.41
CA PRO A 85 5.55 -15.27 11.48
C PRO A 85 4.45 -14.46 10.77
N GLY A 86 4.04 -13.35 11.39
CA GLY A 86 3.07 -12.42 10.80
C GLY A 86 3.62 -11.64 9.61
N VAL A 87 4.95 -11.62 9.43
CA VAL A 87 5.64 -10.97 8.32
C VAL A 87 6.66 -11.94 7.77
N HIS A 88 6.71 -12.05 6.45
CA HIS A 88 7.80 -12.71 5.73
C HIS A 88 8.40 -11.72 4.74
N ALA A 89 9.72 -11.74 4.55
CA ALA A 89 10.36 -10.82 3.62
C ALA A 89 11.53 -11.47 2.85
N THR A 90 11.67 -11.07 1.59
CA THR A 90 12.84 -11.35 0.75
C THR A 90 13.40 -10.05 0.22
N TYR A 91 14.71 -10.03 -0.04
CA TYR A 91 15.41 -8.87 -0.57
C TYR A 91 16.23 -9.24 -1.78
N SER A 92 16.09 -8.47 -2.85
CA SER A 92 16.92 -8.59 -4.05
C SER A 92 17.86 -7.40 -4.13
N LEU A 93 19.16 -7.68 -4.16
CA LEU A 93 20.24 -6.69 -4.24
C LEU A 93 20.88 -6.74 -5.63
N PHE A 94 21.09 -5.58 -6.22
CA PHE A 94 21.65 -5.39 -7.56
C PHE A 94 22.80 -4.38 -7.53
N SER A 95 23.72 -4.53 -8.49
CA SER A 95 24.70 -3.49 -8.80
C SER A 95 23.99 -2.33 -9.48
N SER A 96 24.11 -1.13 -8.92
CA SER A 96 23.62 0.11 -9.56
C SER A 96 24.37 0.41 -10.86
N LEU A 97 25.60 -0.09 -11.01
CA LEU A 97 26.48 0.20 -12.14
C LEU A 97 26.16 -0.67 -13.35
N THR A 98 25.85 -1.94 -13.12
CA THR A 98 25.68 -2.95 -14.19
C THR A 98 24.26 -3.50 -14.30
N GLY A 99 23.41 -3.27 -13.30
CA GLY A 99 22.10 -3.91 -13.18
C GLY A 99 22.15 -5.39 -12.81
N GLN A 100 23.34 -5.97 -12.61
CA GLN A 100 23.50 -7.39 -12.28
C GLN A 100 22.93 -7.68 -10.89
N THR A 101 22.18 -8.77 -10.77
CA THR A 101 21.75 -9.30 -9.47
C THR A 101 22.97 -9.79 -8.70
N LEU A 102 23.20 -9.23 -7.52
CA LEU A 102 24.30 -9.58 -6.63
C LEU A 102 23.87 -10.64 -5.61
N ALA A 103 22.68 -10.47 -5.02
CA ALA A 103 22.18 -11.38 -4.00
C ALA A 103 20.66 -11.43 -3.93
N ALA A 104 20.16 -12.60 -3.52
CA ALA A 104 18.81 -12.78 -3.01
C ALA A 104 18.89 -13.21 -1.54
N MET A 105 18.10 -12.59 -0.67
CA MET A 105 18.24 -12.75 0.78
C MET A 105 16.90 -13.05 1.44
N ASP A 106 16.85 -14.05 2.34
CA ASP A 106 15.74 -14.16 3.29
C ASP A 106 15.91 -13.10 4.38
N THR A 107 15.00 -12.13 4.42
CA THR A 107 15.11 -10.90 5.20
C THR A 107 13.99 -10.72 6.21
N THR A 108 13.34 -11.83 6.57
CA THR A 108 12.35 -11.84 7.66
C THR A 108 12.99 -11.33 8.96
N ASP A 109 14.13 -11.89 9.34
CA ASP A 109 14.89 -11.47 10.54
C ASP A 109 15.55 -10.09 10.34
N LEU A 110 15.98 -9.75 9.13
CA LEU A 110 16.57 -8.43 8.83
C LEU A 110 15.64 -7.30 9.26
N THR A 111 14.33 -7.46 9.03
CA THR A 111 13.33 -6.46 9.41
C THR A 111 13.29 -6.26 10.92
N LEU A 112 13.46 -7.33 11.72
CA LEU A 112 13.52 -7.23 13.18
C LEU A 112 14.76 -6.46 13.64
N TYR A 113 15.95 -6.84 13.12
CA TYR A 113 17.22 -6.19 13.46
C TYR A 113 17.22 -4.71 13.08
N ARG A 114 16.95 -4.39 11.81
CA ARG A 114 17.05 -3.03 11.31
C ARG A 114 16.06 -2.09 12.01
N THR A 115 14.85 -2.56 12.29
CA THR A 115 13.83 -1.76 12.96
C THR A 115 14.24 -1.46 14.41
N ALA A 116 14.73 -2.47 15.12
CA ALA A 116 15.22 -2.28 16.49
C ALA A 116 16.45 -1.37 16.55
N CYS A 117 17.38 -1.50 15.60
CA CYS A 117 18.60 -0.69 15.55
C CYS A 117 18.30 0.79 15.25
N ILE A 118 17.34 1.09 14.38
CA ILE A 118 16.87 2.46 14.13
C ILE A 118 16.28 3.09 15.38
N SER A 119 15.42 2.34 16.07
CA SER A 119 14.78 2.80 17.32
C SER A 119 15.82 3.07 18.42
N ALA A 120 16.77 2.14 18.59
CA ALA A 120 17.88 2.32 19.52
C ALA A 120 18.80 3.50 19.13
N LEU A 121 19.09 3.68 17.84
CA LEU A 121 19.91 4.80 17.39
C LEU A 121 19.23 6.13 17.67
N ALA A 122 17.92 6.26 17.43
CA ALA A 122 17.15 7.43 17.83
C ALA A 122 17.18 7.63 19.36
N SER A 123 16.97 6.57 20.13
CA SER A 123 17.03 6.58 21.58
C SER A 123 18.40 7.05 22.11
N LYS A 124 19.50 6.76 21.40
CA LYS A 124 20.84 7.28 21.74
C LYS A 124 20.92 8.82 21.74
N PHE A 125 20.13 9.49 20.90
CA PHE A 125 20.09 10.96 20.83
C PHE A 125 18.97 11.57 21.68
N LEU A 126 17.92 10.79 21.97
CA LEU A 126 16.65 11.29 22.50
C LEU A 126 16.37 10.85 23.94
N SER A 127 16.84 9.68 24.37
CA SER A 127 16.74 9.25 25.78
C SER A 127 17.88 9.83 26.62
N ARG A 128 17.66 9.94 27.94
CA ARG A 128 18.67 10.42 28.87
C ARG A 128 19.80 9.41 29.00
N GLU A 129 21.04 9.88 29.13
CA GLU A 129 22.19 9.00 29.40
C GLU A 129 22.03 8.25 30.73
N SER A 130 21.36 8.85 31.71
CA SER A 130 21.05 8.26 33.02
C SER A 130 19.77 7.42 33.05
N SER A 131 19.27 6.94 31.90
CA SER A 131 18.05 6.11 31.85
C SER A 131 18.33 4.75 32.49
N GLU A 132 17.48 4.33 33.44
CA GLU A 132 17.65 3.07 34.19
C GLU A 132 16.51 2.08 33.96
N THR A 133 15.32 2.55 33.58
CA THR A 133 14.13 1.70 33.35
C THR A 133 13.63 1.79 31.92
N LEU A 134 13.60 0.66 31.23
CA LEU A 134 12.93 0.49 29.94
C LEU A 134 11.57 -0.20 30.16
N VAL A 135 10.51 0.34 29.56
CA VAL A 135 9.19 -0.28 29.50
C VAL A 135 8.95 -0.73 28.07
N MET A 136 8.73 -2.02 27.87
CA MET A 136 8.40 -2.62 26.58
C MET A 136 6.89 -2.89 26.52
N VAL A 137 6.18 -2.15 25.68
CA VAL A 137 4.75 -2.32 25.42
C VAL A 137 4.56 -3.22 24.20
N GLY A 138 4.16 -4.46 24.47
CA GLY A 138 4.05 -5.54 23.48
C GLY A 138 5.09 -6.62 23.69
N ALA A 139 4.70 -7.87 23.46
CA ALA A 139 5.57 -9.05 23.59
C ALA A 139 5.56 -9.90 22.31
N GLY A 140 5.57 -9.25 21.15
CA GLY A 140 5.71 -9.91 19.84
C GLY A 140 7.18 -10.13 19.43
N GLU A 141 7.42 -10.62 18.21
CA GLU A 141 8.77 -10.94 17.71
C GLU A 141 9.75 -9.76 17.73
N LEU A 142 9.27 -8.52 17.57
CA LEU A 142 10.11 -7.32 17.58
C LEU A 142 10.58 -6.91 18.99
N ALA A 143 9.79 -7.19 20.03
CA ALA A 143 10.07 -6.78 21.41
C ALA A 143 11.45 -7.24 21.92
N PRO A 144 11.86 -8.52 21.78
CA PRO A 144 13.20 -8.94 22.19
C PRO A 144 14.32 -8.21 21.44
N HIS A 145 14.14 -7.84 20.17
CA HIS A 145 15.13 -7.08 19.41
C HIS A 145 15.21 -5.63 19.89
N LEU A 146 14.07 -4.97 20.11
CA LEU A 146 14.03 -3.61 20.67
C LEU A 146 14.71 -3.55 22.04
N ILE A 147 14.45 -4.50 22.92
CA ILE A 147 15.08 -4.59 24.23
C ILE A 147 16.61 -4.70 24.08
N ARG A 148 17.11 -5.63 23.26
CA ARG A 148 18.57 -5.81 23.07
C ARG A 148 19.24 -4.60 22.43
N ALA A 149 18.60 -3.99 21.44
CA ALA A 149 19.11 -2.80 20.79
C ALA A 149 19.20 -1.61 21.77
N HIS A 150 18.16 -1.40 22.57
CA HIS A 150 18.16 -0.36 23.61
C HIS A 150 19.22 -0.62 24.68
N LEU A 151 19.39 -1.86 25.14
CA LEU A 151 20.47 -2.22 26.08
C LEU A 151 21.87 -1.96 25.50
N THR A 152 22.03 -2.04 24.18
CA THR A 152 23.30 -1.77 23.51
C THR A 152 23.65 -0.28 23.53
N VAL A 153 22.68 0.62 23.32
CA VAL A 153 22.91 2.08 23.33
C VAL A 153 22.79 2.70 24.73
N ARG A 154 22.13 2.00 25.65
CA ARG A 154 21.92 2.40 27.05
C ARG A 154 22.28 1.23 27.99
N PRO A 155 23.58 0.93 28.15
CA PRO A 155 24.03 -0.13 29.07
C PRO A 155 23.72 0.18 30.54
N GLY A 156 23.39 1.44 30.88
CA GLY A 156 22.94 1.85 32.21
C GLY A 156 21.51 1.41 32.59
N LEU A 157 20.76 0.81 31.66
CA LEU A 157 19.44 0.24 31.95
C LEU A 157 19.57 -0.93 32.94
N LYS A 158 18.99 -0.77 34.13
CA LYS A 158 19.01 -1.76 35.21
C LYS A 158 17.76 -2.63 35.23
N ARG A 159 16.67 -2.17 34.60
CA ARG A 159 15.36 -2.80 34.68
C ARG A 159 14.60 -2.72 33.37
N VAL A 160 13.97 -3.82 32.98
CA VAL A 160 13.10 -3.93 31.81
C VAL A 160 11.75 -4.45 32.26
N ILE A 161 10.72 -3.61 32.12
CA ILE A 161 9.33 -3.93 32.46
C ILE A 161 8.59 -4.26 31.18
N ILE A 162 8.07 -5.48 31.06
CA ILE A 162 7.34 -5.93 29.87
C ILE A 162 5.84 -5.95 30.17
N TRP A 163 5.08 -5.18 29.40
CA TRP A 163 3.62 -5.24 29.41
C TRP A 163 3.12 -5.85 28.11
N ASN A 164 2.10 -6.70 28.20
CA ASN A 164 1.37 -7.18 27.03
C ASN A 164 -0.07 -7.47 27.40
N ARG A 165 -1.01 -7.15 26.50
CA ARG A 165 -2.46 -7.43 26.67
C ARG A 165 -2.75 -8.87 27.11
N THR A 166 -1.95 -9.83 26.64
CA THR A 166 -1.95 -11.22 27.11
C THR A 166 -0.75 -11.41 28.06
N PRO A 167 -0.95 -11.43 29.40
CA PRO A 167 0.14 -11.42 30.37
C PRO A 167 1.09 -12.62 30.25
N VAL A 168 0.57 -13.78 29.84
CA VAL A 168 1.38 -15.00 29.64
C VAL A 168 2.49 -14.77 28.61
N ARG A 169 2.23 -14.00 27.53
CA ARG A 169 3.25 -13.70 26.52
C ARG A 169 4.39 -12.84 27.07
N ALA A 170 4.08 -11.88 27.95
CA ALA A 170 5.10 -11.08 28.64
C ALA A 170 5.98 -11.97 29.52
N LYS A 171 5.38 -12.88 30.29
CA LYS A 171 6.12 -13.85 31.12
C LYS A 171 7.00 -14.77 30.28
N SER A 172 6.49 -15.33 29.18
CA SER A 172 7.29 -16.16 28.27
C SER A 172 8.48 -15.41 27.67
N LEU A 173 8.30 -14.14 27.31
CA LEU A 173 9.38 -13.30 26.80
C LEU A 173 10.44 -13.02 27.88
N ILE A 174 10.03 -12.77 29.13
CA ILE A 174 10.94 -12.57 30.26
C ILE A 174 11.83 -13.80 30.46
N GLU A 175 11.24 -15.01 30.50
CA GLU A 175 12.02 -16.23 30.71
C GLU A 175 12.99 -16.49 29.56
N LYS A 176 12.58 -16.21 28.31
CA LYS A 176 13.48 -16.24 27.14
C LYS A 176 14.65 -15.28 27.31
N LEU A 177 14.39 -14.01 27.64
CA LEU A 177 15.43 -12.99 27.79
C LEU A 177 16.39 -13.30 28.94
N LYS A 178 15.88 -13.77 30.09
CA LYS A 178 16.72 -14.23 31.20
C LYS A 178 17.65 -15.38 30.80
N SER A 179 17.15 -16.34 30.03
CA SER A 179 17.96 -17.48 29.58
C SER A 179 19.08 -17.09 28.61
N GLU A 180 18.89 -16.03 27.84
CA GLU A 180 19.84 -15.61 26.79
C GLU A 180 20.84 -14.55 27.28
N ILE A 181 20.40 -13.61 28.13
CA ILE A 181 21.23 -12.50 28.62
C ILE A 181 21.98 -12.88 29.91
N GLY A 182 21.45 -13.83 30.69
CA GLY A 182 22.06 -14.27 31.93
C GLY A 182 21.90 -13.28 33.10
N SER A 183 22.58 -13.56 34.21
CA SER A 183 22.44 -12.85 35.49
C SER A 183 23.12 -11.48 35.56
N GLU A 184 23.98 -11.16 34.60
CA GLU A 184 24.68 -9.87 34.52
C GLU A 184 23.84 -8.78 33.82
N GLY A 185 22.70 -9.16 33.23
CA GLY A 185 21.77 -8.25 32.57
C GLY A 185 20.83 -7.49 33.50
N PRO A 186 19.92 -6.68 32.94
CA PRO A 186 18.90 -5.97 33.72
C PRO A 186 17.91 -6.94 34.36
N ILE A 187 17.22 -6.47 35.39
CA ILE A 187 16.08 -7.17 35.99
C ILE A 187 14.91 -7.14 35.00
N PHE A 188 14.45 -8.31 34.58
CA PHE A 188 13.26 -8.48 33.74
C PHE A 188 12.03 -8.76 34.60
N GLU A 189 11.03 -7.89 34.51
CA GLU A 189 9.76 -8.03 35.22
C GLU A 189 8.57 -7.73 34.30
N SER A 190 7.38 -8.18 34.70
CA SER A 190 6.14 -7.86 33.99
C SER A 190 5.22 -7.06 34.90
N ASN A 191 4.53 -6.08 34.34
CA ASN A 191 3.43 -5.40 35.02
C ASN A 191 2.11 -5.70 34.28
N THR A 192 1.02 -5.87 35.02
CA THR A 192 -0.32 -6.10 34.45
C THR A 192 -1.06 -4.79 34.18
N VAL A 193 -0.71 -3.72 34.89
CA VAL A 193 -1.28 -2.38 34.72
C VAL A 193 -0.33 -1.57 33.83
N LEU A 194 -0.81 -1.14 32.66
CA LEU A 194 0.04 -0.45 31.68
C LEU A 194 0.43 0.94 32.18
N GLU A 195 -0.52 1.68 32.75
CA GLU A 195 -0.30 3.04 33.24
C GLU A 195 0.80 3.10 34.30
N ASP A 196 0.78 2.18 35.26
CA ASP A 196 1.83 2.05 36.28
C ASP A 196 3.20 1.77 35.66
N ALA A 197 3.25 0.90 34.65
CA ALA A 197 4.50 0.61 33.94
C ALA A 197 5.02 1.85 33.21
N VAL A 198 4.16 2.53 32.43
CA VAL A 198 4.50 3.75 31.69
C VAL A 198 5.04 4.83 32.63
N GLY A 199 4.43 5.03 33.81
CA GLY A 199 4.89 6.00 34.80
C GLY A 199 6.28 5.75 35.37
N LEU A 200 6.79 4.51 35.28
CA LEU A 200 8.13 4.15 35.74
C LEU A 200 9.20 4.29 34.64
N GLY A 201 8.82 4.25 33.37
CA GLY A 201 9.74 4.17 32.23
C GLY A 201 10.53 5.45 31.97
N ASP A 202 11.86 5.37 31.98
CA ASP A 202 12.72 6.40 31.37
C ASP A 202 12.63 6.33 29.85
N ILE A 203 12.52 5.10 29.33
CA ILE A 203 12.26 4.79 27.94
C ILE A 203 11.00 3.92 27.90
N VAL A 204 10.04 4.28 27.07
CA VAL A 204 8.84 3.48 26.79
C VAL A 204 8.88 3.14 25.30
N SER A 205 9.10 1.88 24.94
CA SER A 205 9.14 1.41 23.56
C SER A 205 7.90 0.57 23.25
N CYS A 206 7.22 0.89 22.15
CA CYS A 206 5.96 0.28 21.74
C CYS A 206 6.13 -0.48 20.42
N ALA A 207 5.71 -1.75 20.41
CA ALA A 207 5.68 -2.59 19.22
C ALA A 207 4.41 -3.43 19.17
N THR A 208 3.29 -2.74 19.02
CA THR A 208 1.93 -3.30 19.02
C THR A 208 1.21 -3.01 17.71
N SER A 209 0.28 -3.89 17.34
CA SER A 209 -0.62 -3.66 16.21
C SER A 209 -1.92 -2.97 16.64
N SER A 210 -1.85 -2.07 17.62
CA SER A 210 -3.05 -1.45 18.21
C SER A 210 -3.67 -0.41 17.26
N GLU A 211 -5.00 -0.37 17.22
CA GLU A 211 -5.78 0.68 16.55
C GLU A 211 -6.31 1.71 17.55
N THR A 212 -6.15 1.44 18.85
CA THR A 212 -6.51 2.32 19.94
C THR A 212 -5.28 2.74 20.74
N PRO A 213 -5.17 4.02 21.14
CA PRO A 213 -4.10 4.48 22.03
C PRO A 213 -3.91 3.59 23.27
N LEU A 214 -2.67 3.15 23.52
CA LEU A 214 -2.30 2.37 24.70
C LEU A 214 -1.55 3.25 25.70
N VAL A 215 -0.50 3.93 25.24
CA VAL A 215 0.28 4.86 26.07
C VAL A 215 -0.46 6.19 26.17
N LYS A 216 -0.79 6.58 27.40
CA LYS A 216 -1.44 7.85 27.70
C LYS A 216 -0.39 8.88 28.07
N GLY A 217 -0.36 10.01 27.37
CA GLY A 217 0.62 11.07 27.57
C GLY A 217 0.69 11.51 29.01
N LYS A 218 -0.45 11.66 29.70
CA LYS A 218 -0.51 12.08 31.12
C LYS A 218 0.20 11.14 32.10
N GLU A 219 0.33 9.86 31.77
CA GLU A 219 0.97 8.87 32.64
C GLU A 219 2.50 8.87 32.47
N MET A 220 3.02 9.51 31.42
CA MET A 220 4.46 9.62 31.21
C MET A 220 5.07 10.59 32.21
N LYS A 221 6.13 10.14 32.88
CA LYS A 221 6.97 11.00 33.72
C LYS A 221 7.75 12.01 32.88
N ALA A 222 8.13 13.12 33.51
CA ALA A 222 9.01 14.09 32.89
C ALA A 222 10.38 13.43 32.55
N GLY A 223 10.98 13.89 31.46
CA GLY A 223 12.24 13.33 30.95
C GLY A 223 12.11 12.01 30.18
N ALA A 224 10.92 11.42 30.07
CA ALA A 224 10.72 10.15 29.37
C ALA A 224 11.03 10.26 27.86
N HIS A 225 11.51 9.16 27.29
CA HIS A 225 11.59 8.95 25.85
C HIS A 225 10.54 7.91 25.43
N LEU A 226 9.68 8.27 24.48
CA LEU A 226 8.68 7.39 23.89
C LEU A 226 9.11 6.98 22.48
N ASP A 227 9.21 5.68 22.26
CA ASP A 227 9.60 5.07 21.00
C ASP A 227 8.40 4.28 20.43
N LEU A 228 7.93 4.67 19.24
CA LEU A 228 6.69 4.20 18.62
C LEU A 228 6.97 3.52 17.29
N VAL A 229 6.90 2.20 17.27
CA VAL A 229 7.41 1.38 16.17
C VAL A 229 6.33 0.52 15.51
N GLY A 230 5.26 0.19 16.24
CA GLY A 230 4.23 -0.74 15.82
C GLY A 230 3.21 -0.16 14.84
N SER A 231 2.89 1.13 14.93
CA SER A 231 1.92 1.79 14.05
C SER A 231 2.54 2.22 12.70
N PHE A 232 2.13 1.59 11.60
CA PHE A 232 2.61 1.90 10.23
C PHE A 232 1.45 2.06 9.23
N LYS A 233 0.22 2.19 9.74
CA LYS A 233 -0.98 2.50 8.95
C LYS A 233 -1.74 3.66 9.60
N PRO A 234 -2.47 4.48 8.84
CA PRO A 234 -3.26 5.58 9.38
C PRO A 234 -4.28 5.18 10.47
N SER A 235 -4.79 3.92 10.41
CA SER A 235 -5.72 3.39 11.41
C SER A 235 -5.06 2.93 12.71
N MET A 236 -3.73 2.74 12.72
CA MET A 236 -3.00 2.19 13.86
C MET A 236 -2.48 3.32 14.76
N LYS A 237 -2.65 3.16 16.07
CA LYS A 237 -2.15 4.10 17.08
C LYS A 237 -1.72 3.38 18.34
N GLU A 238 -0.54 3.73 18.85
CA GLU A 238 0.03 3.17 20.08
C GLU A 238 -0.02 4.15 21.25
N CYS A 239 -0.09 5.45 20.99
CA CYS A 239 -0.24 6.48 22.01
C CYS A 239 -1.40 7.44 21.70
N ASP A 240 -1.79 8.22 22.71
CA ASP A 240 -2.80 9.26 22.57
C ASP A 240 -2.18 10.56 22.04
N ASP A 241 -3.06 11.50 21.65
CA ASP A 241 -2.65 12.81 21.16
C ASP A 241 -1.93 13.62 22.27
N GLU A 242 -2.16 13.33 23.55
CA GLU A 242 -1.48 14.01 24.66
C GLU A 242 0.01 13.65 24.73
N ALA A 243 0.36 12.39 24.45
CA ALA A 243 1.77 11.96 24.38
C ALA A 243 2.52 12.72 23.28
N ILE A 244 1.88 12.89 22.12
CA ILE A 244 2.44 13.64 21.00
C ILE A 244 2.54 15.14 21.35
N ARG A 245 1.51 15.73 21.97
CA ARG A 245 1.48 17.16 22.35
C ARG A 245 2.55 17.52 23.38
N ARG A 246 2.76 16.66 24.38
CA ARG A 246 3.77 16.87 25.43
C ARG A 246 5.19 16.59 24.93
N GLY A 247 5.32 15.76 23.91
CA GLY A 247 6.59 15.28 23.40
C GLY A 247 7.17 16.18 22.32
N ARG A 248 8.49 16.29 22.30
CA ARG A 248 9.21 16.77 21.12
C ARG A 248 9.39 15.61 20.14
N VAL A 249 8.71 15.71 18.99
CA VAL A 249 8.54 14.60 18.05
C VAL A 249 9.66 14.57 17.01
N PHE A 250 10.23 13.39 16.80
CA PHE A 250 11.19 13.05 15.75
C PHE A 250 10.68 11.82 14.98
N VAL A 251 11.06 11.71 13.72
CA VAL A 251 10.61 10.62 12.83
C VAL A 251 11.79 9.86 12.23
N ASP A 252 11.58 8.63 11.78
CA ASP A 252 12.60 7.88 11.04
C ASP A 252 12.76 8.39 9.60
N CYS A 253 11.65 8.78 8.97
CA CYS A 253 11.61 9.42 7.65
C CYS A 253 10.32 10.23 7.46
N GLU A 254 10.27 11.04 6.40
CA GLU A 254 9.11 11.88 6.08
C GLU A 254 7.80 11.10 5.94
N ALA A 255 7.86 9.83 5.48
CA ALA A 255 6.68 8.98 5.29
C ALA A 255 5.88 8.75 6.59
N ALA A 256 6.49 8.93 7.77
CA ALA A 256 5.79 8.84 9.03
C ALA A 256 4.57 9.78 9.11
N MET A 257 4.62 10.94 8.46
CA MET A 257 3.50 11.90 8.43
C MET A 257 2.29 11.41 7.63
N GLU A 258 2.51 10.49 6.68
CA GLU A 258 1.46 9.92 5.82
C GLU A 258 0.99 8.54 6.30
N GLU A 259 1.83 7.81 7.04
CA GLU A 259 1.59 6.41 7.39
C GLU A 259 1.27 6.18 8.87
N SER A 260 1.72 7.03 9.80
CA SER A 260 1.50 6.84 11.25
C SER A 260 0.14 7.42 11.67
N GLY A 261 -0.74 6.62 12.27
CA GLY A 261 -2.03 7.14 12.75
C GLY A 261 -1.91 8.20 13.86
N GLU A 262 -0.80 8.22 14.61
CA GLU A 262 -0.48 9.28 15.57
C GLU A 262 -0.26 10.63 14.88
N LEU A 263 0.40 10.65 13.73
CA LEU A 263 0.81 11.86 13.02
C LEU A 263 -0.13 12.26 11.88
N VAL A 264 -0.76 11.28 11.21
CA VAL A 264 -1.74 11.53 10.16
C VAL A 264 -2.90 12.33 10.75
N GLY A 265 -3.21 13.48 10.14
CA GLY A 265 -4.28 14.35 10.60
C GLY A 265 -3.97 15.11 11.91
N ALA A 266 -2.74 15.02 12.45
CA ALA A 266 -2.41 15.56 13.77
C ALA A 266 -2.41 17.10 13.80
N VAL A 267 -2.09 17.74 12.67
CA VAL A 267 -2.18 19.18 12.51
C VAL A 267 -3.64 19.63 12.52
N GLU A 268 -4.50 18.93 11.79
CA GLU A 268 -5.95 19.19 11.72
C GLU A 268 -6.62 19.00 13.08
N ARG A 269 -6.14 18.03 13.87
CA ARG A 269 -6.60 17.79 15.25
C ARG A 269 -6.02 18.78 16.28
N GLY A 270 -5.11 19.68 15.90
CA GLY A 270 -4.46 20.62 16.81
C GLY A 270 -3.54 19.94 17.84
N VAL A 271 -2.98 18.77 17.49
CA VAL A 271 -2.06 18.00 18.34
C VAL A 271 -0.64 18.53 18.20
N ILE A 272 -0.25 18.82 16.95
CA ILE A 272 1.04 19.42 16.59
C ILE A 272 0.82 20.58 15.64
N THR A 273 1.80 21.49 15.55
CA THR A 273 1.83 22.51 14.50
C THR A 273 2.38 21.94 13.19
N ARG A 274 2.28 22.70 12.09
CA ARG A 274 2.86 22.32 10.79
C ARG A 274 4.38 22.12 10.86
N GLU A 275 5.04 22.84 11.76
CA GLU A 275 6.47 22.73 12.09
C GLU A 275 6.72 21.85 13.33
N GLY A 276 5.72 21.08 13.78
CA GLY A 276 5.73 20.35 15.04
C GLY A 276 6.66 19.12 15.06
N ILE A 277 7.18 18.71 13.90
CA ILE A 277 8.22 17.69 13.81
C ILE A 277 9.59 18.36 13.94
N ALA A 278 10.34 17.97 14.96
CA ALA A 278 11.61 18.59 15.30
C ALA A 278 12.76 18.25 14.35
N GLY A 279 12.66 17.12 13.65
CA GLY A 279 13.65 16.60 12.70
C GLY A 279 13.46 15.11 12.46
N ASP A 280 14.26 14.56 11.56
CA ASP A 280 14.34 13.12 11.34
C ASP A 280 15.61 12.49 11.96
N LEU A 281 15.76 11.17 11.85
CA LEU A 281 16.92 10.46 12.37
C LEU A 281 18.23 10.86 11.66
N VAL A 282 18.19 11.18 10.38
CA VAL A 282 19.39 11.59 9.63
C VAL A 282 19.87 12.96 10.13
N ASP A 283 18.95 13.88 10.38
CA ASP A 283 19.24 15.19 10.98
C ASP A 283 19.93 15.05 12.34
N LEU A 284 19.47 14.10 13.17
CA LEU A 284 20.08 13.81 14.48
C LEU A 284 21.50 13.26 14.34
N ILE A 285 21.70 12.32 13.41
CA ILE A 285 23.01 11.70 13.16
C ILE A 285 24.03 12.75 12.68
N LYS A 286 23.61 13.65 11.78
CA LYS A 286 24.46 14.72 11.25
C LYS A 286 24.69 15.85 12.26
N GLY A 287 23.90 15.92 13.33
CA GLY A 287 23.91 17.02 14.28
C GLY A 287 23.27 18.30 13.75
N GLU A 288 22.52 18.24 12.64
CA GLU A 288 21.78 19.37 12.07
C GLU A 288 20.60 19.76 12.96
N LYS A 289 20.01 18.78 13.66
CA LYS A 289 19.01 19.00 14.70
C LYS A 289 19.52 18.50 16.04
N VAL A 290 19.40 19.35 17.04
CA VAL A 290 19.67 18.95 18.44
C VAL A 290 18.61 17.95 18.87
N GLY A 291 19.05 16.79 19.39
CA GLY A 291 18.22 15.78 20.05
C GLY A 291 17.59 16.32 21.33
N ARG A 292 17.71 15.61 22.45
CA ARG A 292 17.21 16.11 23.74
C ARG A 292 17.85 17.46 24.13
N LYS A 293 17.05 18.41 24.62
CA LYS A 293 17.48 19.74 25.08
C LYS A 293 17.55 19.88 26.60
N GLY A 294 16.86 19.01 27.35
CA GLY A 294 16.85 19.07 28.80
C GLY A 294 16.40 17.77 29.47
N GLU A 295 16.69 17.66 30.77
CA GLU A 295 16.42 16.47 31.57
C GLU A 295 14.92 16.17 31.72
N GLU A 296 14.08 17.21 31.80
CA GLU A 296 12.63 17.06 32.00
C GLU A 296 11.84 16.96 30.67
N GLU A 297 12.50 17.20 29.52
CA GLU A 297 11.85 17.18 28.19
C GLU A 297 11.34 15.76 27.87
N ILE A 298 10.09 15.65 27.41
CA ILE A 298 9.62 14.40 26.83
C ILE A 298 10.01 14.37 25.36
N THR A 299 10.60 13.27 24.90
CA THR A 299 10.93 13.07 23.48
C THR A 299 10.10 11.93 22.92
N VAL A 300 9.70 12.05 21.66
CA VAL A 300 8.94 11.01 20.95
C VAL A 300 9.69 10.70 19.67
N PHE A 301 9.99 9.43 19.44
CA PHE A 301 10.47 8.93 18.15
C PHE A 301 9.40 8.06 17.51
N LYS A 302 9.00 8.40 16.28
CA LYS A 302 8.04 7.65 15.50
C LYS A 302 8.71 7.00 14.29
N SER A 303 8.66 5.68 14.24
CA SER A 303 9.21 4.89 13.13
C SER A 303 8.09 4.21 12.35
N VAL A 304 8.10 4.33 11.02
CA VAL A 304 7.24 3.55 10.10
C VAL A 304 8.05 2.58 9.23
N GLY A 305 9.37 2.78 9.15
CA GLY A 305 10.32 1.98 8.42
C GLY A 305 10.65 2.52 7.04
N SER A 306 11.94 2.62 6.73
CA SER A 306 12.46 3.13 5.46
C SER A 306 13.20 2.05 4.66
N ALA A 307 12.97 2.02 3.34
CA ALA A 307 13.66 1.09 2.46
C ALA A 307 15.16 1.37 2.37
N ALA A 308 15.58 2.62 2.61
CA ALA A 308 17.00 2.99 2.66
C ALA A 308 17.74 2.20 3.77
N VAL A 309 17.10 1.99 4.91
CA VAL A 309 17.65 1.18 6.00
C VAL A 309 17.76 -0.28 5.59
N ASP A 310 16.77 -0.80 4.84
CA ASP A 310 16.82 -2.15 4.32
C ASP A 310 17.99 -2.33 3.34
N LEU A 311 18.26 -1.35 2.46
CA LEU A 311 19.41 -1.34 1.53
C LEU A 311 20.75 -1.35 2.27
N LEU A 312 20.94 -0.46 3.23
CA LEU A 312 22.18 -0.39 4.01
C LEU A 312 22.42 -1.66 4.83
N THR A 313 21.36 -2.26 5.35
CA THR A 313 21.46 -3.53 6.09
C THR A 313 21.77 -4.69 5.14
N ALA A 314 21.14 -4.75 3.97
CA ALA A 314 21.42 -5.75 2.95
C ALA A 314 22.86 -5.63 2.42
N GLN A 315 23.33 -4.41 2.17
CA GLN A 315 24.70 -4.09 1.78
C GLN A 315 25.70 -4.57 2.85
N PHE A 316 25.46 -4.26 4.12
CA PHE A 316 26.29 -4.73 5.23
C PHE A 316 26.45 -6.25 5.26
N VAL A 317 25.33 -6.98 5.15
CA VAL A 317 25.35 -8.45 5.18
C VAL A 317 26.02 -9.02 3.92
N TYR A 318 25.72 -8.46 2.75
CA TYR A 318 26.31 -8.90 1.48
C TYR A 318 27.84 -8.76 1.51
N GLU A 319 28.35 -7.59 1.87
CA GLU A 319 29.80 -7.36 1.93
C GLU A 319 30.49 -8.25 2.96
N ALA A 320 29.86 -8.51 4.11
CA ALA A 320 30.36 -9.47 5.08
C ALA A 320 30.44 -10.89 4.51
N CYS A 321 29.43 -11.33 3.76
CA CYS A 321 29.43 -12.65 3.10
C CYS A 321 30.52 -12.76 2.04
N ILE A 322 30.74 -11.71 1.25
CA ILE A 322 31.81 -11.70 0.24
C ILE A 322 33.18 -11.75 0.90
N LYS A 323 33.40 -11.01 2.01
CA LYS A 323 34.63 -11.06 2.81
C LYS A 323 34.92 -12.47 3.34
N ASP A 324 33.92 -13.16 3.89
CA ASP A 324 34.05 -14.55 4.36
C ASP A 324 34.40 -15.54 3.24
N GLN A 325 33.91 -15.33 2.02
CA GLN A 325 34.22 -16.19 0.87
C GLN A 325 35.62 -15.92 0.31
N SER A 326 36.13 -14.71 0.53
CA SER A 326 37.43 -14.25 0.05
C SER A 326 38.57 -14.50 1.04
N SER A 327 38.31 -14.76 2.33
CA SER A 327 39.34 -15.04 3.34
C SER A 327 40.17 -16.32 3.12
N GLY A 328 40.02 -17.00 1.98
CA GLY A 328 40.98 -17.99 1.47
C GLY A 328 42.10 -17.40 0.58
N PHE A 329 42.09 -16.10 0.26
CA PHE A 329 42.97 -15.51 -0.76
C PHE A 329 43.30 -14.01 -0.60
N PHE A 330 42.99 -13.36 0.53
CA PHE A 330 43.15 -11.90 0.69
C PHE A 330 44.13 -11.53 1.82
N PRO A 331 44.94 -10.47 1.67
CA PRO A 331 45.76 -9.95 2.76
C PRO A 331 44.94 -9.11 3.76
N ASP A 332 45.13 -9.35 5.05
CA ASP A 332 44.25 -8.95 6.17
C ASP A 332 44.11 -7.44 6.50
N ASN A 333 44.48 -6.48 5.65
CA ASN A 333 44.55 -5.05 6.06
C ASN A 333 44.12 -4.02 4.99
N LEU A 334 42.89 -4.03 4.49
CA LEU A 334 42.35 -2.97 3.60
C LEU A 334 40.98 -2.44 4.10
N GLU A 335 40.78 -1.13 4.05
CA GLU A 335 39.49 -0.51 4.40
C GLU A 335 38.40 -0.85 3.36
N SER A 336 37.11 -0.83 3.74
CA SER A 336 36.00 -1.33 2.91
C SER A 336 35.89 -0.67 1.52
N HIS A 337 36.26 0.62 1.39
CA HIS A 337 36.27 1.30 0.09
C HIS A 337 37.48 0.90 -0.77
N GLU A 338 38.64 0.69 -0.15
CA GLU A 338 39.84 0.20 -0.84
C GLU A 338 39.68 -1.26 -1.27
N LEU A 339 38.93 -2.06 -0.52
CA LEU A 339 38.57 -3.42 -0.90
C LEU A 339 37.69 -3.44 -2.17
N ALA A 340 36.73 -2.53 -2.27
CA ALA A 340 35.88 -2.38 -3.45
C ALA A 340 36.68 -1.92 -4.68
N MET A 341 37.67 -1.04 -4.48
CA MET A 341 38.59 -0.56 -5.52
C MET A 341 39.63 -1.61 -5.94
N TRP A 342 40.17 -2.38 -5.00
CA TRP A 342 41.09 -3.49 -5.26
C TRP A 342 40.40 -4.62 -6.03
N TYR A 343 39.16 -4.97 -5.65
CA TYR A 343 38.35 -5.95 -6.38
C TYR A 343 38.09 -5.53 -7.84
N TYR A 344 37.93 -4.22 -8.08
CA TYR A 344 37.82 -3.65 -9.42
C TYR A 344 39.15 -3.70 -10.20
N GLN A 345 40.29 -3.48 -9.54
CA GLN A 345 41.62 -3.57 -10.16
C GLN A 345 42.01 -5.01 -10.52
N GLU A 346 41.71 -5.98 -9.65
CA GLU A 346 42.23 -7.34 -9.78
C GLU A 346 41.39 -8.24 -10.71
N PHE A 347 40.11 -7.91 -10.89
CA PHE A 347 39.18 -8.69 -11.74
C PHE A 347 38.54 -7.86 -12.87
N GLY A 348 38.87 -6.57 -12.95
CA GLY A 348 38.49 -5.68 -14.04
C GLY A 348 39.36 -5.88 -15.28
N ASN A 349 38.83 -6.68 -16.22
CA ASN A 349 39.26 -6.90 -17.62
C ASN A 349 40.22 -8.06 -17.95
N HIS A 350 40.75 -8.84 -17.01
CA HIS A 350 41.46 -10.09 -17.34
C HIS A 350 41.22 -11.20 -16.28
N PRO A 351 40.54 -12.31 -16.61
CA PRO A 351 40.35 -13.42 -15.67
C PRO A 351 41.59 -14.33 -15.56
N PRO A 352 41.93 -14.86 -14.36
CA PRO A 352 42.97 -15.88 -14.22
C PRO A 352 42.55 -17.21 -14.86
N ILE A 353 43.46 -17.77 -15.65
CA ILE A 353 43.34 -19.10 -16.25
C ILE A 353 43.63 -20.13 -15.16
N ILE A 354 42.70 -21.05 -14.91
CA ILE A 354 42.98 -22.28 -14.17
C ILE A 354 42.52 -23.46 -15.04
N GLU A 355 43.50 -24.25 -15.49
CA GLU A 355 43.32 -25.48 -16.26
C GLU A 355 42.87 -26.65 -15.37
N THR A 356 41.75 -27.25 -15.79
CA THR A 356 41.29 -28.65 -15.73
C THR A 356 41.67 -29.58 -14.56
N GLN A 357 40.65 -30.30 -14.06
CA GLN A 357 40.72 -31.76 -13.99
C GLN A 357 39.54 -32.42 -14.73
N GLN A 358 39.91 -33.35 -15.61
CA GLN A 358 39.07 -34.16 -16.48
C GLN A 358 38.37 -35.28 -15.70
N SER A 359 37.14 -35.61 -16.09
CA SER A 359 36.58 -36.96 -15.95
C SER A 359 35.65 -37.21 -17.13
N GLY A 360 36.03 -38.19 -17.95
CA GLY A 360 35.43 -38.47 -19.25
C GLY A 360 34.16 -39.29 -19.18
N TYR A 361 33.32 -39.15 -20.21
CA TYR A 361 32.38 -40.18 -20.62
C TYR A 361 32.31 -40.21 -22.15
N VAL A 362 32.31 -41.44 -22.66
CA VAL A 362 32.54 -41.85 -24.05
C VAL A 362 31.23 -41.81 -24.87
N GLU A 363 31.33 -41.39 -26.14
CA GLU A 363 30.27 -41.42 -27.15
C GLU A 363 29.75 -42.84 -27.45
N ARG A 364 28.46 -42.96 -27.79
CA ARG A 364 27.98 -44.05 -28.67
C ARG A 364 26.74 -43.64 -29.47
N ASP A 365 26.72 -44.14 -30.69
CA ASP A 365 25.93 -43.78 -31.86
C ASP A 365 24.40 -44.04 -31.83
N SER A 366 23.75 -43.32 -32.76
CA SER A 366 22.36 -43.32 -33.22
C SER A 366 21.80 -44.65 -33.76
N VAL A 367 20.51 -44.95 -33.53
CA VAL A 367 19.56 -45.60 -34.49
C VAL A 367 18.09 -45.21 -34.14
N PRO A 368 17.19 -44.91 -35.10
CA PRO A 368 15.78 -44.51 -34.88
C PRO A 368 14.74 -45.56 -35.33
N GLU A 369 13.54 -45.60 -34.72
CA GLU A 369 12.28 -46.25 -35.21
C GLU A 369 11.19 -46.13 -34.10
N THR A 370 9.86 -46.04 -34.26
CA THR A 370 8.88 -46.04 -35.36
C THR A 370 7.52 -45.51 -34.81
N GLN A 371 6.64 -45.06 -35.70
CA GLN A 371 5.24 -44.61 -35.51
C GLN A 371 4.25 -45.76 -35.13
N PRO A 372 2.94 -45.56 -34.75
CA PRO A 372 1.91 -44.92 -35.60
C PRO A 372 0.68 -44.20 -34.95
N GLU A 373 -0.06 -43.46 -35.80
CA GLU A 373 -1.44 -42.94 -35.66
C GLU A 373 -2.49 -44.07 -35.88
N SER A 374 -3.82 -44.01 -35.71
CA SER A 374 -4.87 -42.99 -35.82
C SER A 374 -6.24 -43.57 -35.34
N THR A 375 -7.29 -42.72 -35.23
CA THR A 375 -8.76 -42.96 -35.44
C THR A 375 -9.59 -42.17 -34.40
N GLY A 376 -10.69 -41.45 -34.68
CA GLY A 376 -11.40 -41.13 -35.92
C GLY A 376 -12.63 -40.23 -35.63
N SER A 377 -12.84 -39.22 -36.49
CA SER A 377 -14.09 -38.65 -37.04
C SER A 377 -15.40 -38.55 -36.23
N LYS A 378 -16.01 -37.35 -36.22
CA LYS A 378 -17.33 -37.09 -36.88
C LYS A 378 -17.61 -35.59 -37.08
N LYS A 379 -17.98 -35.23 -38.33
CA LYS A 379 -18.44 -33.90 -38.82
C LYS A 379 -19.97 -33.80 -38.79
N SER A 380 -20.51 -32.57 -38.74
CA SER A 380 -21.74 -32.08 -39.42
C SER A 380 -22.08 -30.66 -38.89
N THR A 381 -22.53 -29.61 -39.59
CA THR A 381 -22.81 -29.26 -41.00
C THR A 381 -22.92 -27.72 -41.10
N ARG A 382 -22.72 -27.17 -42.32
CA ARG A 382 -22.71 -25.73 -42.69
C ARG A 382 -24.09 -25.04 -42.58
N ARG A 383 -24.06 -23.71 -42.39
CA ARG A 383 -24.79 -22.75 -43.25
C ARG A 383 -24.02 -21.42 -43.41
N LYS A 384 -23.71 -21.06 -44.66
CA LYS A 384 -23.19 -19.74 -45.09
C LYS A 384 -24.36 -18.94 -45.69
N SER A 385 -24.35 -17.62 -45.51
CA SER A 385 -25.01 -16.67 -46.43
C SER A 385 -24.01 -15.60 -46.90
N HIS A 386 -24.10 -15.25 -48.18
CA HIS A 386 -23.18 -14.40 -48.95
C HIS A 386 -23.69 -12.96 -49.13
N LYS A 387 -22.80 -11.96 -49.06
CA LYS A 387 -22.62 -10.75 -49.92
C LYS A 387 -21.73 -9.74 -49.19
N ALA A 388 -20.79 -8.99 -49.77
CA ALA A 388 -20.20 -8.90 -51.10
C ALA A 388 -18.76 -8.31 -50.94
N LYS A 389 -17.81 -8.70 -51.80
CA LYS A 389 -16.46 -8.12 -51.84
C LYS A 389 -16.46 -6.83 -52.66
N GLY A 390 -16.15 -5.71 -52.02
CA GLY A 390 -15.55 -4.53 -52.63
C GLY A 390 -14.04 -4.51 -52.30
N THR A 391 -13.23 -4.21 -53.30
CA THR A 391 -11.76 -4.35 -53.31
C THR A 391 -11.03 -3.29 -52.49
N MET A 392 -10.21 -3.81 -51.56
CA MET A 392 -8.91 -3.36 -51.02
C MET A 392 -8.63 -1.87 -50.82
N ILE A 393 -8.35 -1.49 -49.57
CA ILE A 393 -7.10 -0.82 -49.12
C ILE A 393 -6.98 -0.96 -47.58
N GLU A 394 -5.83 -1.47 -47.15
CA GLU A 394 -5.12 -1.29 -45.86
C GLU A 394 -5.64 -1.78 -44.50
N ALA A 395 -4.63 -2.25 -43.75
CA ALA A 395 -4.53 -2.51 -42.32
C ALA A 395 -5.21 -3.77 -41.77
N ALA A 396 -4.36 -4.76 -41.48
CA ALA A 396 -4.60 -5.70 -40.40
C ALA A 396 -4.79 -4.89 -39.09
N ARG A 397 -6.03 -4.52 -38.78
CA ARG A 397 -6.37 -3.85 -37.52
C ARG A 397 -6.05 -4.81 -36.38
N SER A 398 -5.15 -4.40 -35.49
CA SER A 398 -4.95 -5.08 -34.22
C SER A 398 -6.31 -5.21 -33.51
N ILE A 399 -6.57 -6.36 -32.87
CA ILE A 399 -7.78 -6.51 -32.05
C ILE A 399 -7.63 -5.55 -30.87
N GLN A 400 -8.27 -4.39 -30.98
CA GLN A 400 -8.21 -3.35 -29.97
C GLN A 400 -9.02 -3.79 -28.74
N LYS A 401 -8.32 -4.32 -27.74
CA LYS A 401 -8.90 -4.78 -26.47
C LYS A 401 -9.57 -3.61 -25.74
N TRP A 402 -10.66 -3.90 -25.03
CA TRP A 402 -11.36 -2.93 -24.19
C TRP A 402 -10.68 -2.82 -22.83
N THR A 403 -10.43 -1.60 -22.35
CA THR A 403 -9.95 -1.35 -20.99
C THR A 403 -11.11 -1.19 -20.02
N SER A 404 -10.87 -1.38 -18.72
CA SER A 404 -11.90 -1.16 -17.69
C SER A 404 -12.35 0.30 -17.62
N GLU A 405 -11.46 1.24 -17.92
CA GLU A 405 -11.77 2.67 -18.03
C GLU A 405 -12.75 2.95 -19.19
N GLU A 406 -12.51 2.37 -20.37
CA GLU A 406 -13.42 2.49 -21.52
C GLU A 406 -14.81 1.89 -21.21
N GLU A 407 -14.87 0.78 -20.49
CA GLU A 407 -16.14 0.18 -20.07
C GLU A 407 -16.92 1.12 -19.11
N CYS A 408 -16.22 1.74 -18.14
CA CYS A 408 -16.83 2.65 -17.18
C CYS A 408 -17.30 3.95 -17.83
N LEU A 409 -16.52 4.49 -18.78
CA LEU A 409 -16.89 5.68 -19.54
C LEU A 409 -18.11 5.41 -20.44
N LEU A 410 -18.19 4.24 -21.09
CA LEU A 410 -19.36 3.86 -21.86
C LEU A 410 -20.61 3.70 -20.98
N ALA A 411 -20.46 3.12 -19.78
CA ALA A 411 -21.57 3.00 -18.83
C ALA A 411 -22.04 4.34 -18.29
N SER A 412 -21.11 5.25 -17.98
CA SER A 412 -21.42 6.60 -17.51
C SER A 412 -22.11 7.41 -18.60
N ALA A 413 -21.60 7.38 -19.84
CA ALA A 413 -22.22 8.04 -20.99
C ALA A 413 -23.65 7.55 -21.25
N TRP A 414 -23.92 6.26 -21.07
CA TRP A 414 -25.27 5.71 -21.19
C TRP A 414 -26.21 6.27 -20.11
N VAL A 415 -25.80 6.27 -18.83
CA VAL A 415 -26.63 6.78 -17.71
C VAL A 415 -26.97 8.24 -17.94
N ASP A 416 -25.95 9.05 -18.19
CA ASP A 416 -26.03 10.47 -18.48
C ASP A 416 -27.02 10.85 -19.58
N VAL A 417 -27.00 10.12 -20.70
CA VAL A 417 -27.92 10.38 -21.82
C VAL A 417 -29.31 9.82 -21.52
N SER A 418 -29.38 8.70 -20.81
CA SER A 418 -30.65 8.05 -20.50
C SER A 418 -31.49 8.82 -19.46
N GLU A 419 -30.86 9.63 -18.61
CA GLU A 419 -31.46 10.37 -17.49
C GLU A 419 -31.51 11.89 -17.68
N HIS A 420 -31.20 12.38 -18.90
CA HIS A 420 -31.11 13.80 -19.18
C HIS A 420 -32.43 14.55 -18.88
N PRO A 421 -32.43 15.56 -17.98
CA PRO A 421 -33.65 16.14 -17.40
C PRO A 421 -34.53 16.93 -18.38
N ILE A 422 -33.96 17.38 -19.50
CA ILE A 422 -34.66 18.19 -20.52
C ILE A 422 -35.25 17.33 -21.65
N ILE A 423 -34.65 16.17 -21.94
CA ILE A 423 -34.96 15.40 -23.17
C ILE A 423 -35.68 14.07 -22.86
N GLY A 424 -35.53 13.55 -21.64
CA GLY A 424 -36.30 12.41 -21.15
C GLY A 424 -36.21 11.14 -22.02
N SER A 425 -37.26 10.31 -21.96
CA SER A 425 -37.38 9.01 -22.63
C SER A 425 -37.97 9.05 -24.05
N GLU A 426 -38.33 10.22 -24.56
CA GLU A 426 -38.94 10.38 -25.89
C GLU A 426 -37.88 10.68 -26.98
N GLN A 427 -36.87 9.81 -27.09
CA GLN A 427 -35.84 9.88 -28.14
C GLN A 427 -35.79 8.58 -28.94
N THR A 428 -35.51 8.67 -30.24
CA THR A 428 -35.33 7.48 -31.08
C THR A 428 -34.08 6.72 -30.64
N LYS A 429 -34.04 5.40 -30.92
CA LYS A 429 -32.89 4.56 -30.58
C LYS A 429 -31.60 5.16 -31.13
N ASP A 430 -31.61 5.66 -32.36
CA ASP A 430 -30.41 6.21 -33.00
C ASP A 430 -29.99 7.55 -32.37
N ALA A 431 -30.94 8.47 -32.11
CA ALA A 431 -30.62 9.75 -31.47
C ALA A 431 -30.07 9.62 -30.04
N MET A 432 -30.55 8.63 -29.28
CA MET A 432 -29.99 8.30 -27.96
C MET A 432 -28.52 7.91 -28.08
N TRP A 433 -28.25 7.09 -29.07
CA TRP A 433 -26.99 6.42 -29.24
C TRP A 433 -25.98 7.42 -29.85
N ASP A 434 -26.39 8.36 -30.71
CA ASP A 434 -25.53 9.44 -31.23
C ASP A 434 -24.99 10.32 -30.10
N ARG A 435 -25.83 10.62 -29.11
CA ARG A 435 -25.42 11.36 -27.91
C ARG A 435 -24.51 10.56 -26.98
N ILE A 436 -24.72 9.25 -26.89
CA ILE A 436 -23.83 8.37 -26.12
C ILE A 436 -22.44 8.33 -26.77
N GLU A 437 -22.38 8.30 -28.10
CA GLU A 437 -21.12 8.39 -28.85
C GLU A 437 -20.41 9.70 -28.58
N GLU A 438 -21.10 10.82 -28.74
CA GLU A 438 -20.55 12.15 -28.48
C GLU A 438 -19.98 12.25 -27.05
N LYS A 439 -20.74 11.82 -26.04
CA LYS A 439 -20.28 11.81 -24.64
C LYS A 439 -19.10 10.87 -24.41
N PHE A 440 -19.14 9.66 -24.96
CA PHE A 440 -18.08 8.67 -24.80
C PHE A 440 -16.75 9.17 -25.41
N PHE A 441 -16.79 9.69 -26.64
CA PHE A 441 -15.62 10.19 -27.34
C PHE A 441 -15.07 11.47 -26.71
N THR A 442 -15.95 12.36 -26.25
CA THR A 442 -15.56 13.57 -25.50
C THR A 442 -14.84 13.20 -24.21
N ALA A 443 -15.37 12.24 -23.44
CA ALA A 443 -14.75 11.81 -22.20
C ALA A 443 -13.41 11.08 -22.42
N MET A 444 -13.27 10.35 -23.53
CA MET A 444 -12.02 9.69 -23.93
C MET A 444 -10.99 10.63 -24.53
N ASN A 445 -11.37 11.87 -24.86
CA ASN A 445 -10.56 12.79 -25.68
C ASN A 445 -10.09 12.13 -27.00
N LYS A 446 -11.01 11.42 -27.66
CA LYS A 446 -10.82 10.72 -28.94
C LYS A 446 -11.92 11.10 -29.92
N ASP A 447 -11.70 10.87 -31.20
CA ASP A 447 -12.73 11.08 -32.23
C ASP A 447 -13.45 9.76 -32.59
N GLY A 448 -14.51 9.88 -33.39
CA GLY A 448 -15.31 8.73 -33.86
C GLY A 448 -14.54 7.75 -34.78
N SER A 449 -13.27 8.02 -35.09
CA SER A 449 -12.42 7.07 -35.83
C SER A 449 -11.85 5.97 -34.92
N TYR A 450 -11.87 6.19 -33.60
CA TYR A 450 -11.29 5.30 -32.61
C TYR A 450 -12.08 3.99 -32.38
N ARG A 451 -13.42 4.07 -32.32
CA ARG A 451 -14.31 2.91 -32.22
C ARG A 451 -15.57 3.15 -33.05
N THR A 452 -16.14 2.10 -33.61
CA THR A 452 -17.39 2.22 -34.37
C THR A 452 -18.61 2.11 -33.46
N ARG A 453 -19.74 2.66 -33.93
CA ARG A 453 -21.07 2.49 -33.33
C ARG A 453 -21.41 1.06 -32.95
N ASP A 454 -21.13 0.13 -33.85
CA ASP A 454 -21.40 -1.30 -33.64
C ASP A 454 -20.54 -1.88 -32.51
N GLN A 455 -19.30 -1.39 -32.35
CA GLN A 455 -18.42 -1.83 -31.26
C GLN A 455 -18.92 -1.33 -29.89
N LEU A 456 -19.40 -0.08 -29.82
CA LEU A 456 -19.95 0.48 -28.58
C LEU A 456 -21.24 -0.23 -28.17
N THR A 457 -22.16 -0.44 -29.11
CA THR A 457 -23.44 -1.13 -28.85
C THR A 457 -23.25 -2.59 -28.47
N TYR A 458 -22.35 -3.31 -29.15
CA TYR A 458 -21.99 -4.69 -28.79
C TYR A 458 -21.38 -4.76 -27.39
N LYS A 459 -20.45 -3.86 -27.07
CA LYS A 459 -19.80 -3.84 -25.76
C LYS A 459 -20.78 -3.50 -24.64
N TRP A 460 -21.68 -2.55 -24.88
CA TRP A 460 -22.75 -2.21 -23.95
C TRP A 460 -23.66 -3.40 -23.64
N SER A 461 -24.03 -4.19 -24.66
CA SER A 461 -24.81 -5.42 -24.44
C SER A 461 -24.11 -6.39 -23.49
N HIS A 462 -22.79 -6.53 -23.64
CA HIS A 462 -21.97 -7.39 -22.77
C HIS A 462 -21.85 -6.83 -21.35
N ILE A 463 -21.59 -5.52 -21.19
CA ILE A 463 -21.57 -4.84 -19.89
C ILE A 463 -22.91 -5.02 -19.17
N ASN A 464 -24.01 -4.76 -19.86
CA ASN A 464 -25.36 -4.86 -19.30
C ASN A 464 -25.67 -6.29 -18.82
N HIS A 465 -25.34 -7.31 -19.62
CA HIS A 465 -25.51 -8.71 -19.24
C HIS A 465 -24.65 -9.09 -18.03
N LYS A 466 -23.40 -8.64 -18.01
CA LYS A 466 -22.44 -8.94 -16.92
C LYS A 466 -22.90 -8.34 -15.59
N VAL A 467 -23.32 -7.08 -15.58
CA VAL A 467 -23.80 -6.37 -14.38
C VAL A 467 -25.16 -6.92 -13.92
N ARG A 468 -26.03 -7.34 -14.85
CA ARG A 468 -27.31 -8.00 -14.53
C ARG A 468 -27.15 -9.33 -13.79
N LYS A 469 -26.14 -10.12 -14.13
CA LYS A 469 -25.84 -11.33 -13.35
C LYS A 469 -25.39 -10.98 -11.94
N PHE A 470 -24.54 -9.97 -11.80
CA PHE A 470 -23.99 -9.56 -10.50
C PHE A 470 -25.08 -8.99 -9.58
N ILE A 471 -26.00 -8.18 -10.10
CA ILE A 471 -27.10 -7.64 -9.29
C ILE A 471 -28.04 -8.74 -8.78
N GLY A 472 -28.29 -9.80 -9.56
CA GLY A 472 -29.07 -10.94 -9.09
C GLY A 472 -28.44 -11.61 -7.87
N VAL A 473 -27.13 -11.85 -7.91
CA VAL A 473 -26.37 -12.40 -6.78
C VAL A 473 -26.32 -11.43 -5.59
N TYR A 474 -26.23 -10.13 -5.85
CA TYR A 474 -26.28 -9.09 -4.82
C TYR A 474 -27.63 -9.01 -4.10
N GLU A 475 -28.73 -9.07 -4.84
CA GLU A 475 -30.07 -9.06 -4.26
C GLU A 475 -30.36 -10.31 -3.44
N GLU A 476 -29.91 -11.48 -3.89
CA GLU A 476 -30.00 -12.72 -3.12
C GLU A 476 -29.19 -12.66 -1.81
N SER A 477 -27.98 -12.11 -1.88
CA SER A 477 -27.14 -11.84 -0.70
C SER A 477 -27.76 -10.80 0.23
N SER A 478 -28.50 -9.83 -0.31
CA SER A 478 -29.19 -8.80 0.46
C SER A 478 -30.46 -9.33 1.13
N ARG A 479 -31.16 -10.30 0.53
CA ARG A 479 -32.35 -10.95 1.12
C ARG A 479 -31.99 -11.91 2.25
N SER A 480 -30.78 -12.47 2.23
CA SER A 480 -30.25 -13.39 3.26
C SER A 480 -29.52 -12.67 4.40
N ARG A 481 -29.77 -11.37 4.59
CA ARG A 481 -29.11 -10.50 5.57
C ARG A 481 -29.39 -10.93 7.02
N ARG A 482 -28.33 -11.08 7.84
CA ARG A 482 -28.43 -11.32 9.29
C ARG A 482 -28.30 -10.00 10.07
N SER A 483 -28.97 -9.86 11.21
CA SER A 483 -28.92 -8.66 12.05
C SER A 483 -27.48 -8.25 12.37
N GLY A 484 -27.15 -6.96 12.19
CA GLY A 484 -25.80 -6.40 12.40
C GLY A 484 -24.88 -6.40 11.17
N THR A 485 -25.32 -6.88 10.01
CA THR A 485 -24.51 -6.79 8.77
C THR A 485 -24.75 -5.47 8.01
N ASN A 486 -23.69 -4.75 7.66
CA ASN A 486 -23.73 -3.53 6.85
C ASN A 486 -23.74 -3.83 5.33
N ASP A 487 -24.03 -2.84 4.48
CA ASP A 487 -24.14 -3.02 3.02
C ASP A 487 -22.81 -3.45 2.39
N ALA A 488 -21.68 -3.07 3.00
CA ALA A 488 -20.35 -3.52 2.58
C ALA A 488 -20.16 -5.04 2.77
N ASN A 489 -20.74 -5.62 3.82
CA ASN A 489 -20.73 -7.06 4.05
C ASN A 489 -21.60 -7.81 3.03
N VAL A 490 -22.76 -7.23 2.67
CA VAL A 490 -23.63 -7.80 1.62
C VAL A 490 -22.93 -7.79 0.26
N LEU A 491 -22.27 -6.67 -0.09
CA LEU A 491 -21.49 -6.57 -1.33
C LEU A 491 -20.33 -7.57 -1.36
N ARG A 492 -19.67 -7.80 -0.23
CA ARG A 492 -18.58 -8.77 -0.09
C ARG A 492 -19.07 -10.20 -0.29
N LEU A 493 -20.22 -10.56 0.29
CA LEU A 493 -20.84 -11.87 0.12
C LEU A 493 -21.25 -12.10 -1.34
N ALA A 494 -21.88 -11.09 -1.95
CA ALA A 494 -22.28 -11.14 -3.35
C ALA A 494 -21.09 -11.27 -4.32
N THR A 495 -19.98 -10.61 -4.00
CA THR A 495 -18.73 -10.70 -4.78
C THR A 495 -18.13 -12.09 -4.72
N ALA A 496 -18.11 -12.72 -3.55
CA ALA A 496 -17.64 -14.10 -3.39
C ALA A 496 -18.55 -15.09 -4.13
N GLN A 497 -19.87 -14.99 -3.94
CA GLN A 497 -20.83 -15.88 -4.59
C GLN A 497 -20.77 -15.78 -6.13
N TYR A 498 -20.63 -14.57 -6.66
CA TYR A 498 -20.52 -14.36 -8.11
C TYR A 498 -19.26 -15.00 -8.72
N GLN A 499 -18.16 -15.07 -7.95
CA GLN A 499 -16.93 -15.73 -8.38
C GLN A 499 -17.04 -17.26 -8.31
N ASP A 500 -17.73 -17.78 -7.28
CA ASP A 500 -17.97 -19.21 -7.07
C ASP A 500 -18.91 -19.82 -8.12
N ASP A 501 -19.84 -19.02 -8.68
CA ASP A 501 -20.74 -19.41 -9.78
C ASP A 501 -20.04 -19.62 -11.15
N GLY A 502 -18.70 -19.69 -11.17
CA GLY A 502 -17.90 -20.02 -12.34
C GLY A 502 -17.69 -18.87 -13.32
N HIS A 503 -17.91 -17.63 -12.89
CA HIS A 503 -17.62 -16.44 -13.69
C HIS A 503 -16.12 -16.11 -13.64
N GLN A 504 -15.36 -16.52 -14.67
CA GLN A 504 -13.91 -16.31 -14.79
C GLN A 504 -13.49 -14.84 -15.02
N ASP A 505 -14.44 -13.93 -15.23
CA ASP A 505 -14.17 -12.50 -15.46
C ASP A 505 -14.14 -11.70 -14.15
N LYS A 506 -13.32 -10.64 -14.11
CA LYS A 506 -13.31 -9.68 -12.98
C LYS A 506 -14.73 -9.20 -12.64
N VAL A 507 -15.11 -9.24 -11.37
CA VAL A 507 -16.42 -8.80 -10.86
C VAL A 507 -16.65 -7.33 -11.26
N PRO A 508 -17.79 -6.98 -11.89
CA PRO A 508 -18.00 -5.67 -12.46
C PRO A 508 -18.43 -4.63 -11.40
N ILE A 509 -17.66 -4.47 -10.31
CA ILE A 509 -18.06 -3.65 -9.15
C ILE A 509 -18.21 -2.17 -9.55
N ASP A 510 -17.26 -1.62 -10.32
CA ASP A 510 -17.32 -0.21 -10.73
C ASP A 510 -18.47 0.04 -11.71
N LEU A 511 -18.68 -0.86 -12.66
CA LEU A 511 -19.82 -0.83 -13.59
C LEU A 511 -21.15 -0.98 -12.84
N TRP A 512 -21.22 -1.85 -11.84
CA TRP A 512 -22.38 -2.01 -10.97
C TRP A 512 -22.63 -0.75 -10.15
N ARG A 513 -21.60 -0.12 -9.57
CA ARG A 513 -21.75 1.14 -8.82
C ARG A 513 -22.29 2.28 -9.68
N ILE A 514 -21.86 2.35 -10.94
CA ILE A 514 -22.36 3.34 -11.91
C ILE A 514 -23.82 3.05 -12.26
N LEU A 515 -24.14 1.82 -12.65
CA LEU A 515 -25.47 1.46 -13.17
C LEU A 515 -26.54 1.26 -12.09
N SER A 516 -26.16 0.78 -10.90
CA SER A 516 -27.08 0.58 -9.77
C SER A 516 -27.65 1.89 -9.23
N ARG A 517 -27.00 3.03 -9.50
CA ARG A 517 -27.49 4.35 -9.12
C ARG A 517 -28.47 4.96 -10.12
N SER A 518 -28.62 4.35 -11.31
CA SER A 518 -29.51 4.81 -12.37
C SER A 518 -30.94 4.29 -12.16
N PRO A 519 -31.93 5.14 -11.81
CA PRO A 519 -33.31 4.71 -11.60
C PRO A 519 -33.93 4.11 -12.87
N LYS A 520 -33.49 4.56 -14.05
CA LYS A 520 -33.99 4.06 -15.33
C LYS A 520 -33.42 2.69 -15.66
N TRP A 521 -32.13 2.45 -15.39
CA TRP A 521 -31.52 1.14 -15.57
C TRP A 521 -32.13 0.08 -14.64
N GLN A 522 -32.44 0.46 -13.39
CA GLN A 522 -33.13 -0.41 -12.44
C GLN A 522 -34.54 -0.83 -12.93
N GLN A 523 -35.29 0.05 -13.59
CA GLN A 523 -36.62 -0.27 -14.14
C GLN A 523 -36.59 -1.38 -15.20
N PHE A 524 -35.48 -1.54 -15.93
CA PHE A 524 -35.31 -2.60 -16.93
C PHE A 524 -34.97 -3.97 -16.32
N ASN A 525 -34.70 -4.04 -15.02
CA ASN A 525 -34.14 -5.23 -14.35
C ASN A 525 -35.12 -5.94 -13.41
N ASN A 526 -36.36 -5.48 -13.31
CA ASN A 526 -37.37 -6.15 -12.51
C ASN A 526 -37.91 -7.38 -13.28
N PRO A 527 -37.70 -8.63 -12.82
CA PRO A 527 -38.22 -9.83 -13.48
C PRO A 527 -39.74 -9.97 -13.29
N ASP A 528 -40.33 -9.26 -12.32
CA ASP A 528 -41.77 -9.17 -12.14
C ASP A 528 -42.38 -8.16 -13.10
N GLY A 529 -42.70 -8.66 -14.29
CA GLY A 529 -43.81 -8.13 -15.05
C GLY A 529 -45.12 -8.28 -14.27
N ARG A 530 -45.42 -7.41 -13.30
CA ARG A 530 -46.74 -6.76 -13.34
C ARG A 530 -46.63 -5.61 -14.30
N SER A 531 -46.74 -5.97 -15.57
CA SER A 531 -47.38 -5.10 -16.53
C SER A 531 -48.70 -4.64 -15.90
N PHE A 532 -48.79 -3.36 -15.53
CA PHE A 532 -50.09 -2.70 -15.52
C PHE A 532 -50.53 -2.59 -16.99
N ARG A 533 -50.89 -3.74 -17.59
CA ARG A 533 -51.90 -3.75 -18.64
C ARG A 533 -53.09 -3.05 -18.02
N LYS A 534 -53.48 -1.92 -18.62
CA LYS A 534 -54.80 -1.32 -18.47
C LYS A 534 -55.82 -2.45 -18.36
N ARG A 535 -56.42 -2.64 -17.18
CA ARG A 535 -57.71 -3.31 -17.11
C ARG A 535 -58.77 -2.24 -17.28
N SER A 536 -59.50 -2.42 -18.36
CA SER A 536 -60.70 -1.68 -18.73
C SER A 536 -61.67 -1.56 -17.56
N SER A 537 -62.33 -0.41 -17.51
CA SER A 537 -63.55 -0.16 -16.76
C SER A 537 -64.52 -1.33 -16.86
N VAL A 538 -65.03 -1.81 -15.72
CA VAL A 538 -66.47 -2.08 -15.53
C VAL A 538 -66.79 -1.92 -14.04
N ASP A 539 -67.85 -1.16 -13.78
CA ASP A 539 -68.52 -0.95 -12.48
C ASP A 539 -69.10 -2.25 -11.88
N ALA A 540 -69.18 -2.33 -10.55
CA ALA A 540 -70.27 -3.02 -9.81
C ALA A 540 -70.11 -2.92 -8.29
N GLU A 541 -71.25 -2.97 -7.61
CA GLU A 541 -71.57 -2.54 -6.25
C GLU A 541 -71.34 -3.62 -5.15
N VAL A 542 -71.22 -3.12 -3.91
CA VAL A 542 -71.67 -3.60 -2.57
C VAL A 542 -72.07 -5.08 -2.37
N GLU A 543 -71.52 -5.75 -1.33
CA GLU A 543 -72.27 -6.36 -0.21
C GLU A 543 -71.36 -6.99 0.89
N VAL A 544 -71.95 -7.17 2.07
CA VAL A 544 -71.40 -7.43 3.42
C VAL A 544 -71.69 -8.89 3.80
N ASP A 545 -70.80 -9.60 4.53
CA ASP A 545 -71.21 -10.40 5.71
C ASP A 545 -70.04 -11.01 6.53
N GLU A 546 -70.37 -11.25 7.80
CA GLU A 546 -69.66 -11.80 8.97
C GLU A 546 -69.21 -13.28 8.78
N THR A 547 -68.45 -13.99 9.62
CA THR A 547 -68.65 -14.30 11.06
C THR A 547 -67.66 -15.44 11.53
N ILE A 548 -67.23 -15.44 12.82
CA ILE A 548 -66.82 -16.54 13.78
C ILE A 548 -65.66 -17.52 13.44
N SER A 549 -64.87 -18.16 14.35
CA SER A 549 -64.87 -18.43 15.81
C SER A 549 -63.50 -19.07 16.22
N SER A 550 -62.81 -18.62 17.28
CA SER A 550 -62.53 -19.26 18.61
C SER A 550 -61.86 -20.67 18.62
N THR A 551 -60.96 -21.09 19.54
CA THR A 551 -60.62 -20.63 20.91
C THR A 551 -59.37 -21.37 21.48
N ASP A 552 -58.55 -20.64 22.27
CA ASP A 552 -57.82 -20.88 23.57
C ASP A 552 -57.07 -22.20 23.89
N GLN A 553 -55.98 -22.29 24.68
CA GLN A 553 -55.59 -21.60 25.94
C GLN A 553 -54.05 -21.52 26.21
N ILE A 554 -53.69 -20.69 27.20
CA ILE A 554 -52.43 -20.00 27.60
C ILE A 554 -51.98 -20.52 29.02
N PRO A 555 -51.01 -20.00 29.84
CA PRO A 555 -49.58 -19.50 29.78
C PRO A 555 -48.65 -20.30 30.78
N PRO A 556 -47.49 -19.84 31.37
CA PRO A 556 -46.76 -18.55 31.30
C PRO A 556 -45.21 -18.56 31.24
N PHE A 557 -44.58 -17.45 30.80
CA PHE A 557 -43.93 -16.42 31.64
C PHE A 557 -43.05 -15.46 30.78
N ASN A 558 -43.25 -14.16 31.00
CA ASN A 558 -42.26 -13.08 31.09
C ASN A 558 -41.73 -12.22 29.91
N VAL A 559 -41.70 -10.93 30.28
CA VAL A 559 -40.92 -9.75 29.85
C VAL A 559 -41.42 -8.95 28.64
N ALA A 560 -41.77 -7.71 28.97
CA ALA A 560 -42.12 -6.61 28.10
C ALA A 560 -40.95 -6.20 27.21
N ASP A 561 -41.24 -5.97 25.93
CA ASP A 561 -40.45 -5.07 25.09
C ASP A 561 -41.43 -4.10 24.42
N SER A 562 -41.15 -2.81 24.59
CA SER A 562 -41.87 -1.68 24.05
C SER A 562 -41.11 -1.20 22.81
N ASP A 563 -41.59 -1.55 21.63
CA ASP A 563 -41.15 -0.94 20.36
C ASP A 563 -42.31 -0.11 19.79
N ASP A 564 -42.30 1.19 20.07
CA ASP A 564 -42.91 2.21 19.22
C ASP A 564 -41.90 2.48 18.08
N GLU A 565 -42.07 1.85 16.91
CA GLU A 565 -41.48 2.39 15.68
C GLU A 565 -42.45 3.40 15.04
N ASP A 566 -42.04 4.67 15.07
CA ASP A 566 -42.61 5.74 14.25
C ASP A 566 -42.50 5.37 12.76
N THR A 567 -43.64 5.03 12.15
CA THR A 567 -43.73 4.81 10.70
C THR A 567 -43.59 6.13 9.92
N ILE A 568 -42.58 6.20 9.05
CA ILE A 568 -42.34 7.31 8.12
C ILE A 568 -43.59 7.56 7.25
N PRO A 569 -44.12 8.80 7.12
CA PRO A 569 -45.30 9.07 6.30
C PRO A 569 -44.98 8.96 4.81
N ARG A 570 -45.88 8.36 4.03
CA ARG A 570 -45.72 8.25 2.57
C ARG A 570 -45.85 9.62 1.86
N PRO A 571 -45.15 9.84 0.74
CA PRO A 571 -45.20 11.11 0.01
C PRO A 571 -46.59 11.43 -0.56
N ILE A 572 -46.90 12.72 -0.61
CA ILE A 572 -48.13 13.25 -1.22
C ILE A 572 -48.19 12.94 -2.72
N GLY A 573 -49.32 12.37 -3.19
CA GLY A 573 -49.52 12.01 -4.59
C GLY A 573 -49.63 13.22 -5.54
N ARG A 574 -49.18 13.05 -6.79
CA ARG A 574 -49.03 14.07 -7.86
C ARG A 574 -50.25 14.98 -8.09
N LYS A 575 -51.49 14.51 -7.87
CA LYS A 575 -52.71 15.34 -8.00
C LYS A 575 -52.90 16.31 -6.82
N LYS A 576 -52.59 15.87 -5.60
CA LYS A 576 -52.64 16.70 -4.39
C LYS A 576 -51.46 17.69 -4.36
N ALA A 577 -50.28 17.27 -4.83
CA ALA A 577 -49.13 18.15 -5.02
C ALA A 577 -49.38 19.28 -6.04
N LYS A 578 -49.98 18.97 -7.20
CA LYS A 578 -50.35 19.98 -8.22
C LYS A 578 -51.44 20.92 -7.74
N TYR A 579 -52.42 20.43 -6.97
CA TYR A 579 -53.49 21.26 -6.40
C TYR A 579 -52.96 22.24 -5.35
N ILE A 580 -52.08 21.78 -4.45
CA ILE A 580 -51.40 22.63 -3.45
C ILE A 580 -50.53 23.71 -4.12
N ALA A 581 -49.82 23.36 -5.19
CA ALA A 581 -49.01 24.30 -5.98
C ALA A 581 -49.83 25.28 -6.84
N SER A 582 -51.05 24.92 -7.24
CA SER A 582 -51.95 25.82 -8.00
C SER A 582 -52.71 26.82 -7.11
N VAL A 583 -52.82 26.55 -5.80
CA VAL A 583 -53.59 27.37 -4.85
C VAL A 583 -52.70 28.42 -4.14
N SER A 584 -51.37 28.27 -4.18
CA SER A 584 -50.41 29.19 -3.54
C SER A 584 -49.66 30.02 -4.58
N GLY A 585 -50.39 30.90 -5.27
CA GLY A 585 -49.78 31.91 -6.14
C GLY A 585 -49.20 33.08 -5.33
N GLY A 586 -47.91 33.36 -5.48
CA GLY A 586 -47.31 34.66 -5.14
C GLY A 586 -45.95 34.62 -4.43
N SER A 587 -44.90 34.98 -5.20
CA SER A 587 -43.75 35.81 -4.78
C SER A 587 -42.92 35.42 -3.54
N GLY A 588 -41.69 34.94 -3.75
CA GLY A 588 -40.60 35.07 -2.76
C GLY A 588 -39.66 33.87 -2.65
N SER A 589 -38.40 34.06 -3.07
CA SER A 589 -37.15 33.34 -2.73
C SER A 589 -37.19 31.80 -2.56
N VAL A 590 -36.57 31.07 -3.48
CA VAL A 590 -36.22 29.66 -3.30
C VAL A 590 -34.94 29.55 -2.47
N SER A 591 -35.07 29.06 -1.24
CA SER A 591 -33.95 28.50 -0.48
C SER A 591 -33.49 27.19 -1.14
N VAL A 592 -32.22 27.13 -1.52
CA VAL A 592 -31.53 25.94 -2.02
C VAL A 592 -31.50 24.87 -0.92
N SER A 593 -31.83 23.62 -1.26
CA SER A 593 -31.74 22.51 -0.30
C SER A 593 -30.28 22.07 -0.13
N SER A 594 -29.91 21.80 1.12
CA SER A 594 -28.54 21.49 1.57
C SER A 594 -27.91 20.24 0.94
N HIS A 595 -28.67 19.41 0.24
CA HIS A 595 -28.20 18.14 -0.32
C HIS A 595 -27.61 18.27 -1.73
N ASP A 596 -27.84 19.40 -2.40
CA ASP A 596 -27.42 19.69 -3.78
C ASP A 596 -26.11 20.51 -3.82
N GLU A 597 -25.78 21.17 -2.71
CA GLU A 597 -24.56 21.97 -2.50
C GLU A 597 -23.36 21.08 -2.18
N ILE A 598 -23.54 20.09 -1.29
CA ILE A 598 -22.51 19.13 -0.87
C ILE A 598 -22.00 18.29 -2.06
N GLY A 599 -22.88 17.90 -2.97
CA GLY A 599 -22.51 17.10 -4.15
C GLY A 599 -21.71 17.91 -5.18
N ARG A 600 -22.07 19.18 -5.40
CA ARG A 600 -21.31 20.08 -6.29
C ARG A 600 -19.97 20.45 -5.68
N GLU A 601 -19.95 20.75 -4.38
CA GLU A 601 -18.73 21.09 -3.64
C GLU A 601 -17.75 19.92 -3.58
N MET A 602 -18.22 18.68 -3.39
CA MET A 602 -17.35 17.50 -3.41
C MET A 602 -16.73 17.26 -4.81
N VAL A 603 -17.47 17.52 -5.89
CA VAL A 603 -16.96 17.39 -7.26
C VAL A 603 -15.98 18.51 -7.62
N GLU A 604 -16.23 19.74 -7.16
CA GLU A 604 -15.28 20.85 -7.30
C GLU A 604 -14.02 20.63 -6.45
N GLN A 605 -14.14 20.11 -5.24
CA GLN A 605 -13.00 19.75 -4.39
C GLN A 605 -12.17 18.63 -5.03
N LEU A 606 -12.79 17.61 -5.63
CA LEU A 606 -12.05 16.56 -6.36
C LEU A 606 -11.35 17.11 -7.61
N ARG A 607 -11.98 18.01 -8.37
CA ARG A 607 -11.37 18.65 -9.54
C ARG A 607 -10.23 19.57 -9.14
N ALA A 608 -10.41 20.38 -8.10
CA ALA A 608 -9.37 21.25 -7.56
C ALA A 608 -8.20 20.44 -6.98
N PHE A 609 -8.48 19.32 -6.31
CA PHE A 609 -7.47 18.39 -5.82
C PHE A 609 -6.67 17.78 -6.98
N ASN A 610 -7.34 17.24 -7.99
CA ASN A 610 -6.66 16.65 -9.16
C ASN A 610 -5.84 17.68 -9.95
N LEU A 611 -6.34 18.92 -10.07
CA LEU A 611 -5.61 19.99 -10.74
C LEU A 611 -4.38 20.43 -9.94
N ARG A 612 -4.52 20.59 -8.61
CA ARG A 612 -3.39 20.89 -7.71
C ARG A 612 -2.34 19.80 -7.72
N GLU A 613 -2.75 18.53 -7.74
CA GLU A 613 -1.81 17.41 -7.84
C GLU A 613 -1.08 17.38 -9.19
N GLN A 614 -1.77 17.68 -10.30
CA GLN A 614 -1.10 17.83 -11.60
C GLN A 614 -0.13 19.02 -11.63
N GLU A 615 -0.49 20.15 -11.03
CA GLU A 615 0.40 21.32 -10.91
C GLU A 615 1.59 21.04 -10.00
N ARG A 616 1.39 20.32 -8.88
CA ARG A 616 2.43 19.88 -7.97
C ARG A 616 3.42 18.95 -8.65
N LEU A 617 2.93 17.98 -9.44
CA LEU A 617 3.78 17.09 -10.22
C LEU A 617 4.58 17.84 -11.28
N LYS A 618 3.96 18.80 -11.99
CA LYS A 618 4.65 19.65 -12.97
C LYS A 618 5.71 20.55 -12.31
N LEU A 619 5.44 21.08 -11.12
CA LEU A 619 6.41 21.89 -10.37
C LEU A 619 7.59 21.03 -9.92
N LYS A 620 7.31 19.84 -9.37
CA LYS A 620 8.34 18.88 -8.94
C LYS A 620 9.21 18.41 -10.10
N GLU A 621 8.63 18.20 -11.28
CA GLU A 621 9.39 17.87 -12.50
C GLU A 621 10.28 19.05 -12.96
N LYS A 622 9.79 20.30 -12.87
CA LYS A 622 10.59 21.50 -13.16
C LYS A 622 11.73 21.69 -12.15
N GLU A 623 11.47 21.51 -10.87
CA GLU A 623 12.49 21.59 -9.81
C GLU A 623 13.58 20.54 -9.98
N LEU A 624 13.20 19.31 -10.35
CA LEU A 624 14.17 18.24 -10.63
C LEU A 624 15.06 18.60 -11.82
N LYS A 625 14.48 19.14 -12.90
CA LYS A 625 15.24 19.62 -14.07
C LYS A 625 16.17 20.78 -13.73
N LEU A 626 15.74 21.69 -12.86
CA LEU A 626 16.58 22.81 -12.40
C LEU A 626 17.75 22.31 -11.54
N LYS A 627 17.51 21.36 -10.64
CA LYS A 627 18.57 20.72 -9.85
C LYS A 627 19.56 19.93 -10.71
N GLU A 628 19.06 19.21 -11.72
CA GLU A 628 19.92 18.52 -12.70
C GLU A 628 20.81 19.52 -13.45
N GLN A 629 20.24 20.64 -13.91
CA GLN A 629 20.99 21.74 -14.53
C GLN A 629 22.03 22.35 -13.59
N GLU A 630 21.70 22.56 -12.31
CA GLU A 630 22.63 23.13 -11.32
C GLU A 630 23.82 22.19 -11.06
N VAL A 631 23.59 20.88 -10.97
CA VAL A 631 24.66 19.89 -10.82
C VAL A 631 25.55 19.84 -12.06
N GLU A 632 24.96 19.87 -13.26
CA GLU A 632 25.71 19.89 -14.52
C GLU A 632 26.53 21.19 -14.68
N MET A 633 26.01 22.34 -14.24
CA MET A 633 26.75 23.61 -14.19
C MET A 633 27.93 23.56 -13.21
N LYS A 634 27.76 22.95 -12.03
CA LYS A 634 28.88 22.76 -11.08
C LYS A 634 30.00 21.90 -11.65
N VAL A 635 29.65 20.87 -12.44
CA VAL A 635 30.63 20.05 -13.16
C VAL A 635 31.41 20.88 -14.20
N MET A 636 30.76 21.85 -14.84
CA MET A 636 31.40 22.78 -15.79
C MET A 636 32.35 23.78 -15.12
N GLU A 637 32.10 24.14 -13.86
CA GLU A 637 32.90 25.11 -13.08
C GLU A 637 34.05 24.46 -12.28
N THR A 638 34.16 23.13 -12.31
CA THR A 638 35.18 22.40 -11.56
C THR A 638 36.59 22.66 -12.11
N ASP A 639 37.53 23.08 -11.25
CA ASP A 639 38.93 23.27 -11.62
C ASP A 639 39.61 21.91 -11.88
N LEU A 640 40.02 21.69 -13.13
CA LEU A 640 40.63 20.44 -13.58
C LEU A 640 42.10 20.29 -13.14
N SER A 641 42.74 21.37 -12.67
CA SER A 641 44.14 21.36 -12.26
C SER A 641 44.39 20.65 -10.92
N THR A 642 43.34 20.51 -10.11
CA THR A 642 43.39 19.84 -8.81
C THR A 642 43.05 18.34 -8.87
N LEU A 643 42.74 17.82 -10.07
CA LEU A 643 42.31 16.44 -10.28
C LEU A 643 43.46 15.55 -10.76
N SER A 644 43.39 14.26 -10.42
CA SER A 644 44.29 13.24 -10.96
C SER A 644 44.13 13.10 -12.48
N GLU A 645 45.13 12.55 -13.17
CA GLU A 645 45.14 12.43 -14.64
C GLU A 645 43.90 11.71 -15.20
N ILE A 646 43.43 10.66 -14.51
CA ILE A 646 42.22 9.93 -14.85
C ILE A 646 40.96 10.75 -14.53
N GLY A 647 40.93 11.44 -13.38
CA GLY A 647 39.81 12.30 -12.99
C GLY A 647 39.60 13.44 -14.00
N ARG A 648 40.70 13.98 -14.51
CA ARG A 648 40.69 15.00 -15.56
C ARG A 648 40.08 14.49 -16.88
N ILE A 649 40.44 13.30 -17.34
CA ILE A 649 39.87 12.70 -18.57
C ILE A 649 38.34 12.52 -18.44
N ILE A 650 37.87 12.05 -17.28
CA ILE A 650 36.45 11.82 -17.01
C ILE A 650 35.67 13.14 -16.98
N TYR A 651 36.17 14.14 -16.24
CA TYR A 651 35.54 15.45 -16.18
C TYR A 651 35.56 16.16 -17.53
N GLU A 652 36.64 16.06 -18.31
CA GLU A 652 36.73 16.61 -19.67
C GLU A 652 35.73 15.97 -20.64
N GLN A 653 35.47 14.66 -20.49
CA GLN A 653 34.43 13.98 -21.27
C GLN A 653 33.04 14.43 -20.83
N ARG A 654 32.80 14.57 -19.53
CA ARG A 654 31.51 15.00 -18.98
C ARG A 654 31.18 16.45 -19.34
N ILE A 655 32.17 17.34 -19.28
CA ILE A 655 32.08 18.73 -19.75
C ILE A 655 31.71 18.76 -21.24
N ARG A 656 32.32 17.91 -22.08
CA ARG A 656 31.95 17.81 -23.51
C ARG A 656 30.52 17.35 -23.73
N GLU A 657 30.03 16.38 -22.96
CA GLU A 657 28.64 15.92 -23.03
C GLU A 657 27.65 17.03 -22.61
N ILE A 658 27.95 17.74 -21.53
CA ILE A 658 27.13 18.86 -21.03
C ILE A 658 27.12 20.01 -22.05
N LYS A 659 28.27 20.38 -22.60
CA LYS A 659 28.36 21.37 -23.69
C LYS A 659 27.49 20.99 -24.89
N LYS A 660 27.51 19.72 -25.29
CA LYS A 660 26.67 19.20 -26.38
C LYS A 660 25.18 19.18 -26.03
N LYS A 661 24.82 18.87 -24.77
CA LYS A 661 23.43 18.83 -24.28
C LYS A 661 22.79 20.22 -24.29
N TYR A 662 23.55 21.27 -23.98
CA TYR A 662 23.07 22.65 -23.87
C TYR A 662 23.50 23.59 -25.02
N ASN A 663 24.13 23.06 -26.08
CA ASN A 663 24.67 23.85 -27.20
C ASN A 663 25.64 24.98 -26.77
N PHE A 664 26.42 24.76 -25.72
CA PHE A 664 27.55 25.64 -25.40
C PHE A 664 28.68 25.35 -26.39
N LEU A 665 29.21 26.40 -27.03
CA LEU A 665 30.31 26.30 -27.99
C LEU A 665 31.64 25.82 -27.34
#